data_AF-A0A812XLJ1-F1
#
_entry.id   AF-A0A812XLJ1-F1
#
_cell.length_a   1.000
_cell.length_b   1.000
_cell.length_c   1.000
_cell.angle_alpha   90.00
_cell.angle_beta   90.00
_cell.angle_gamma   90.00
#
_symmetry.space_group_name_H-M   'P 1'
#
loop_
_entity.id
_entity.type
_entity.pdbx_description
1 polymer ?
#
loop_
_entity_poly.entity_id
_entity_poly.type
_entity_poly.pdbx_seq_one_letter_code
_entity_poly.pdbx_strand_id
1 'polypeptide(L)'
;MMHVRLCAMEACRRACAARGASTGAAAGITGGRLVVESLVAADVRKVFGIPATHLASIYRVLEDRKDIQHVTMRHEQACGFAADGHARATGDLAVAMATTGVGFTNVVTPMAVALADSVPMLVITTEVPRFWAERPGRQFSHFVPHVSKIAASVAKECFEVGSVDEIGTTVSSAASLARSGRPGPVHINIPVDILNAVSAGKDTWATRKEATSEASLDQMAKATLKSFASDLALCERPLILAGGGSVHASSQLLEFAMALGAPVITTVAGKGCIDERHGLAVGARLHLPAARDYLLDHADGLIFLGTQISPTDFWHYTYSADVPLGLERFGSKALHVDLDQASLDQGGVGAAGRVVKADVAAACKFLEGQLERQRESWNGQPKEAAAQAKQLSDDSRAMTKALSLDFVPGTPMSPGQLMCRTLEHLRSDLPLKVPLFADICRLGYAALSLYPAYRPRSFLYPVGTTCLGYALPAAIGGAIAERGSPVAVLVGDGGLQFNIQELAVAAEERLPILTILWNDSGYGEIRSVSGEFGTSWVSPNFAQICAGYGITHVLVNDITSLDEAFESSAVKAVLEGAGGPVMLEVACPPEAKEAKVEGQVSSRTVAPKFILGTMTLGWDKASSFVDEAVAAEMIKHFLAEGHHEIDTARMYSEGRAEQMLAGCVAQLPHDLRRKVLLATKANPAAEAGDFAIMGGFQDPMLSSQFTRSLDALSTDNVDLFYLHWPDSTASMEETLQQVQRAYMEGKFTRFGISNYWPSEVARIHQHMKDRNWILPTVYQGMYNALTRNVEKELFPLLRDLGMSFYAFNPLAGGLLTGKHSLEKPASSGRFHQNADYQKRYWKQEYFEAMKMVTSQTEAAGIPMSEAALRWLVHHSMLRGECGDGLIVGCSSLSQLKENLSVCGSEPLPVNVARAWEDAWECVKPVCPPFSPQMR
;
A
#
# COMPACT_ATOMS: atom_id res chain seq x y z
N MET A 1 23.32 0.46 -64.42
CA MET A 1 22.78 1.19 -63.23
C MET A 1 23.85 1.57 -62.20
N MET A 2 24.92 0.77 -62.00
CA MET A 2 25.97 1.08 -61.00
C MET A 2 26.92 2.23 -61.43
N HIS A 3 27.16 2.41 -62.74
CA HIS A 3 28.00 3.51 -63.26
C HIS A 3 27.35 4.90 -63.17
N VAL A 4 26.02 4.97 -63.26
CA VAL A 4 25.27 6.25 -63.18
C VAL A 4 25.26 6.80 -61.75
N ARG A 5 25.28 5.93 -60.73
CA ARG A 5 25.38 6.34 -59.32
C ARG A 5 26.77 6.85 -58.91
N LEU A 6 27.84 6.31 -59.52
CA LEU A 6 29.21 6.76 -59.25
C LEU A 6 29.51 8.13 -59.86
N CYS A 7 29.07 8.38 -61.10
CA CYS A 7 29.21 9.70 -61.72
C CYS A 7 28.39 10.80 -61.00
N ALA A 8 27.23 10.47 -60.45
CA ALA A 8 26.42 11.43 -59.67
C ALA A 8 27.08 11.79 -58.32
N MET A 9 27.75 10.83 -57.66
CA MET A 9 28.49 11.10 -56.41
C MET A 9 29.78 11.90 -56.64
N GLU A 10 30.50 11.67 -57.74
CA GLU A 10 31.69 12.47 -58.08
C GLU A 10 31.34 13.89 -58.55
N ALA A 11 30.23 14.06 -59.27
CA ALA A 11 29.71 15.39 -59.62
C ALA A 11 29.28 16.18 -58.38
N CYS A 12 28.70 15.51 -57.36
CA CYS A 12 28.33 16.13 -56.10
C CYS A 12 29.57 16.50 -55.25
N ARG A 13 30.60 15.64 -55.20
CA ARG A 13 31.88 15.95 -54.53
C ARG A 13 32.63 17.11 -55.19
N ARG A 14 32.63 17.20 -56.52
CA ARG A 14 33.25 18.34 -57.25
C ARG A 14 32.45 19.64 -57.08
N ALA A 15 31.12 19.56 -56.98
CA ALA A 15 30.27 20.72 -56.69
C ALA A 15 30.43 21.24 -55.24
N CYS A 16 30.71 20.35 -54.26
CA CYS A 16 31.08 20.74 -52.90
C CYS A 16 32.49 21.36 -52.82
N ALA A 17 33.47 20.81 -53.54
CA ALA A 17 34.83 21.33 -53.55
C ALA A 17 34.92 22.72 -54.23
N ALA A 18 34.10 22.97 -55.26
CA ALA A 18 34.07 24.26 -55.97
C ALA A 18 33.37 25.40 -55.20
N ARG A 19 32.66 25.12 -54.08
CA ARG A 19 32.10 26.14 -53.19
C ARG A 19 33.03 26.53 -52.03
N GLY A 20 34.21 25.91 -51.93
CA GLY A 20 35.21 26.18 -50.88
C GLY A 20 36.16 27.34 -51.17
N ALA A 21 35.98 28.09 -52.26
CA ALA A 21 36.92 29.15 -52.64
C ALA A 21 36.20 30.42 -53.12
N SER A 22 35.54 31.14 -52.20
CA SER A 22 35.34 32.59 -52.36
C SER A 22 34.96 33.26 -51.03
N THR A 23 35.83 34.20 -50.62
CA THR A 23 35.58 35.41 -49.80
C THR A 23 35.13 35.22 -48.35
N GLY A 24 35.97 35.73 -47.43
CA GLY A 24 35.77 35.74 -45.98
C GLY A 24 34.53 36.51 -45.52
N ALA A 25 33.41 35.80 -45.42
CA ALA A 25 32.29 36.12 -44.56
C ALA A 25 32.43 35.23 -43.31
N ALA A 26 32.28 35.79 -42.11
CA ALA A 26 32.26 35.00 -40.88
C ALA A 26 31.22 33.87 -41.04
N ALA A 27 31.67 32.61 -40.94
CA ALA A 27 30.79 31.46 -41.09
C ALA A 27 29.72 31.51 -40.00
N GLY A 28 28.47 31.79 -40.37
CA GLY A 28 27.38 31.92 -39.41
C GLY A 28 27.12 30.62 -38.65
N ILE A 29 26.56 30.73 -37.44
CA ILE A 29 26.42 29.61 -36.49
C ILE A 29 24.98 29.11 -36.52
N THR A 30 24.77 27.81 -36.76
CA THR A 30 23.43 27.21 -36.76
C THR A 30 22.82 27.15 -35.36
N GLY A 31 21.49 27.20 -35.24
CA GLY A 31 20.80 27.02 -33.96
C GLY A 31 21.19 25.73 -33.21
N GLY A 32 21.36 24.61 -33.92
CA GLY A 32 21.82 23.36 -33.31
C GLY A 32 23.20 23.45 -32.65
N ARG A 33 24.11 24.24 -33.24
CA ARG A 33 25.43 24.52 -32.65
C ARG A 33 25.29 25.39 -31.40
N LEU A 34 24.42 26.40 -31.42
CA LEU A 34 24.14 27.23 -30.24
C LEU A 34 23.61 26.39 -29.07
N VAL A 35 22.69 25.45 -29.32
CA VAL A 35 22.19 24.54 -28.28
C VAL A 35 23.34 23.77 -27.62
N VAL A 36 24.17 23.09 -28.42
CA VAL A 36 25.24 22.23 -27.88
C VAL A 36 26.32 23.03 -27.18
N GLU A 37 26.74 24.17 -27.73
CA GLU A 37 27.73 25.04 -27.09
C GLU A 37 27.21 25.60 -25.76
N SER A 38 25.95 26.02 -25.70
CA SER A 38 25.34 26.46 -24.44
C SER A 38 25.20 25.36 -23.41
N LEU A 39 24.90 24.13 -23.82
CA LEU A 39 24.86 22.99 -22.92
C LEU A 39 26.26 22.73 -22.32
N VAL A 40 27.30 22.70 -23.16
CA VAL A 40 28.67 22.52 -22.67
C VAL A 40 29.10 23.66 -21.76
N ALA A 41 28.77 24.90 -22.12
CA ALA A 41 29.02 26.05 -21.26
C ALA A 41 28.28 25.96 -19.91
N ALA A 42 27.08 25.38 -19.89
CA ALA A 42 26.31 25.13 -18.66
C ALA A 42 26.78 23.89 -17.85
N ASP A 43 27.97 23.39 -18.14
CA ASP A 43 28.61 22.20 -17.57
C ASP A 43 27.86 20.88 -17.80
N VAL A 44 27.00 20.83 -18.82
CA VAL A 44 26.39 19.57 -19.25
C VAL A 44 27.43 18.76 -20.04
N ARG A 45 27.60 17.50 -19.64
CA ARG A 45 28.51 16.54 -20.28
C ARG A 45 27.80 15.29 -20.82
N LYS A 46 26.55 15.04 -20.41
CA LYS A 46 25.76 13.87 -20.80
C LYS A 46 24.37 14.31 -21.28
N VAL A 47 23.91 13.70 -22.37
CA VAL A 47 22.59 13.94 -22.96
C VAL A 47 21.96 12.60 -23.29
N PHE A 48 20.69 12.42 -22.93
CA PHE A 48 19.90 11.22 -23.22
C PHE A 48 18.84 11.57 -24.28
N GLY A 49 18.84 10.89 -25.42
CA GLY A 49 17.99 11.30 -26.53
C GLY A 49 17.71 10.21 -27.57
N ILE A 50 16.78 10.53 -28.47
CA ILE A 50 16.51 9.73 -29.66
C ILE A 50 16.71 10.60 -30.92
N PRO A 51 17.52 10.15 -31.90
CA PRO A 51 17.75 10.91 -33.12
C PRO A 51 16.47 11.02 -33.94
N ALA A 52 16.21 12.22 -34.48
CA ALA A 52 15.06 12.48 -35.33
C ALA A 52 15.38 13.56 -36.37
N THR A 53 14.68 13.56 -37.51
CA THR A 53 14.85 14.56 -38.57
C THR A 53 14.73 16.00 -38.03
N HIS A 54 13.81 16.24 -37.10
CA HIS A 54 13.59 17.56 -36.50
C HIS A 54 14.70 17.98 -35.53
N LEU A 55 15.48 17.03 -34.98
CA LEU A 55 16.64 17.30 -34.12
C LEU A 55 17.97 17.29 -34.87
N ALA A 56 17.96 17.07 -36.19
CA ALA A 56 19.16 16.74 -36.96
C ALA A 56 20.29 17.78 -36.86
N SER A 57 19.98 19.07 -36.70
CA SER A 57 21.04 20.09 -36.56
C SER A 57 21.78 20.00 -35.23
N ILE A 58 21.12 19.53 -34.15
CA ILE A 58 21.77 19.27 -32.85
C ILE A 58 22.66 18.03 -32.98
N TYR A 59 22.15 16.93 -33.54
CA TYR A 59 22.87 15.66 -33.63
C TYR A 59 24.14 15.74 -34.48
N ARG A 60 24.12 16.51 -35.58
CA ARG A 60 25.32 16.77 -36.38
C ARG A 60 26.44 17.40 -35.56
N VAL A 61 26.10 18.23 -34.59
CA VAL A 61 27.09 18.88 -33.72
C VAL A 61 27.53 17.93 -32.61
N LEU A 62 26.61 17.14 -32.04
CA LEU A 62 26.95 16.12 -31.04
C LEU A 62 27.92 15.07 -31.60
N GLU A 63 27.77 14.67 -32.86
CA GLU A 63 28.67 13.71 -33.55
C GLU A 63 30.13 14.18 -33.54
N ASP A 64 30.37 15.48 -33.69
CA ASP A 64 31.70 16.08 -33.76
C ASP A 64 32.30 16.46 -32.39
N ARG A 65 31.55 16.32 -31.29
CA ARG A 65 31.96 16.76 -29.95
C ARG A 65 32.34 15.60 -29.04
N LYS A 66 33.50 15.69 -28.38
CA LYS A 66 34.04 14.64 -27.50
C LYS A 66 33.83 14.92 -26.01
N ASP A 67 33.58 16.17 -25.66
CA ASP A 67 33.37 16.69 -24.31
C ASP A 67 31.91 16.63 -23.86
N ILE A 68 30.99 16.25 -24.75
CA ILE A 68 29.60 15.92 -24.43
C ILE A 68 29.27 14.56 -25.04
N GLN A 69 28.68 13.68 -24.25
CA GLN A 69 28.29 12.34 -24.70
C GLN A 69 26.77 12.28 -24.89
N HIS A 70 26.35 11.81 -26.06
CA HIS A 70 24.99 11.39 -26.31
C HIS A 70 24.81 9.90 -26.00
N VAL A 71 23.71 9.55 -25.32
CA VAL A 71 23.26 8.16 -25.12
C VAL A 71 21.94 7.99 -25.86
N THR A 72 21.94 7.08 -26.84
CA THR A 72 20.75 6.79 -27.66
C THR A 72 19.82 5.85 -26.91
N MET A 73 18.71 6.38 -26.40
CA MET A 73 17.69 5.59 -25.70
C MET A 73 16.76 4.87 -26.69
N ARG A 74 15.80 4.07 -26.20
CA ARG A 74 14.80 3.40 -27.06
C ARG A 74 13.37 3.93 -26.90
N HIS A 75 13.11 4.76 -25.90
CA HIS A 75 11.85 5.48 -25.73
C HIS A 75 12.07 6.88 -25.12
N GLU A 76 11.31 7.91 -25.51
CA GLU A 76 11.53 9.27 -24.97
C GLU A 76 11.19 9.39 -23.48
N GLN A 77 10.29 8.55 -22.97
CA GLN A 77 10.07 8.41 -21.53
C GLN A 77 11.38 7.98 -20.82
N ALA A 78 12.11 7.04 -21.40
CA ALA A 78 13.38 6.58 -20.88
C ALA A 78 14.47 7.66 -20.97
N CYS A 79 14.45 8.54 -21.98
CA CYS A 79 15.34 9.72 -22.02
C CYS A 79 15.16 10.59 -20.78
N GLY A 80 13.90 10.88 -20.42
CA GLY A 80 13.59 11.67 -19.23
C GLY A 80 14.01 10.98 -17.94
N PHE A 81 13.71 9.68 -17.78
CA PHE A 81 14.10 8.95 -16.58
C PHE A 81 15.61 8.73 -16.45
N ALA A 82 16.34 8.54 -17.55
CA ALA A 82 17.80 8.47 -17.52
C ALA A 82 18.41 9.83 -17.13
N ALA A 83 17.87 10.93 -17.63
CA ALA A 83 18.27 12.25 -17.17
C ALA A 83 17.98 12.46 -15.67
N ASP A 84 16.78 12.10 -15.20
CA ASP A 84 16.43 12.13 -13.77
C ASP A 84 17.42 11.30 -12.94
N GLY A 85 17.67 10.04 -13.31
CA GLY A 85 18.57 9.15 -12.57
C GLY A 85 20.01 9.65 -12.53
N HIS A 86 20.49 10.24 -13.63
CA HIS A 86 21.79 10.90 -13.69
C HIS A 86 21.88 12.07 -12.70
N ALA A 87 20.88 12.96 -12.71
CA ALA A 87 20.82 14.12 -11.84
C ALA A 87 20.71 13.72 -10.35
N ARG A 88 19.96 12.66 -10.03
CA ARG A 88 19.86 12.16 -8.65
C ARG A 88 21.16 11.55 -8.15
N ALA A 89 21.84 10.76 -8.99
CA ALA A 89 23.09 10.11 -8.63
C ALA A 89 24.24 11.12 -8.42
N THR A 90 24.28 12.19 -9.21
CA THR A 90 25.41 13.15 -9.23
C THR A 90 25.13 14.44 -8.47
N GLY A 91 23.89 14.94 -8.54
CA GLY A 91 23.56 16.33 -8.21
C GLY A 91 23.76 17.31 -9.37
N ASP A 92 24.25 16.84 -10.51
CA ASP A 92 24.48 17.65 -11.70
C ASP A 92 23.18 17.86 -12.49
N LEU A 93 23.22 18.85 -13.39
CA LEU A 93 22.15 19.08 -14.35
C LEU A 93 22.19 18.00 -15.44
N ALA A 94 21.08 17.30 -15.64
CA ALA A 94 20.94 16.33 -16.72
C ALA A 94 20.03 16.84 -17.85
N VAL A 95 20.19 16.27 -19.05
CA VAL A 95 19.45 16.72 -20.24
C VAL A 95 18.79 15.54 -20.95
N ALA A 96 17.47 15.65 -21.15
CA ALA A 96 16.69 14.79 -22.03
C ALA A 96 16.37 15.52 -23.34
N MET A 97 16.52 14.84 -24.47
CA MET A 97 16.14 15.34 -25.79
C MET A 97 15.05 14.48 -26.42
N ALA A 98 13.98 15.11 -26.86
CA ALA A 98 12.88 14.45 -27.56
C ALA A 98 12.44 15.26 -28.78
N THR A 99 11.89 14.58 -29.78
CA THR A 99 11.44 15.25 -31.01
C THR A 99 10.10 15.98 -30.82
N THR A 100 9.59 16.60 -31.89
CA THR A 100 8.31 17.31 -31.93
C THR A 100 7.13 16.43 -31.51
N GLY A 101 6.12 17.05 -30.88
CA GLY A 101 4.81 16.46 -30.67
C GLY A 101 4.81 15.18 -29.86
N VAL A 102 4.75 14.01 -30.53
CA VAL A 102 4.67 12.71 -29.86
C VAL A 102 5.91 12.39 -29.02
N GLY A 103 7.09 12.87 -29.44
CA GLY A 103 8.30 12.75 -28.62
C GLY A 103 8.18 13.55 -27.32
N PHE A 104 7.66 14.78 -27.41
CA PHE A 104 7.33 15.60 -26.25
C PHE A 104 6.30 14.90 -25.33
N THR A 105 5.19 14.41 -25.87
CA THR A 105 4.14 13.79 -25.03
C THR A 105 4.64 12.52 -24.32
N ASN A 106 5.62 11.82 -24.88
CA ASN A 106 6.25 10.65 -24.24
C ASN A 106 7.17 11.02 -23.07
N VAL A 107 7.75 12.23 -23.03
CA VAL A 107 8.67 12.67 -21.95
C VAL A 107 7.98 13.45 -20.83
N VAL A 108 6.68 13.75 -20.97
CA VAL A 108 5.88 14.48 -19.96
C VAL A 108 5.86 13.76 -18.60
N THR A 109 5.76 12.43 -18.57
CA THR A 109 5.73 11.68 -17.30
C THR A 109 7.04 11.84 -16.49
N PRO A 110 8.23 11.63 -17.07
CA PRO A 110 9.49 11.95 -16.39
C PRO A 110 9.61 13.40 -15.92
N MET A 111 9.06 14.37 -16.67
CA MET A 111 9.00 15.77 -16.22
C MET A 111 8.16 15.90 -14.96
N ALA A 112 6.98 15.29 -14.91
CA ALA A 112 6.14 15.31 -13.70
C ALA A 112 6.85 14.69 -12.48
N VAL A 113 7.56 13.57 -12.68
CA VAL A 113 8.35 12.89 -11.64
C VAL A 113 9.48 13.79 -11.13
N ALA A 114 10.25 14.37 -12.04
CA ALA A 114 11.35 15.28 -11.70
C ALA A 114 10.84 16.54 -10.99
N LEU A 115 9.65 17.06 -11.35
CA LEU A 115 9.07 18.23 -10.70
C LEU A 115 8.66 17.91 -9.26
N ALA A 116 7.97 16.79 -9.04
CA ALA A 116 7.53 16.37 -7.71
C ALA A 116 8.73 16.20 -6.76
N ASP A 117 9.78 15.55 -7.24
CA ASP A 117 10.96 15.21 -6.44
C ASP A 117 12.08 16.27 -6.48
N SER A 118 11.84 17.42 -7.12
CA SER A 118 12.79 18.53 -7.21
C SER A 118 14.13 18.17 -7.87
N VAL A 119 14.08 17.47 -9.01
CA VAL A 119 15.26 17.00 -9.74
C VAL A 119 15.67 18.00 -10.84
N PRO A 120 16.92 18.49 -10.86
CA PRO A 120 17.39 19.45 -11.85
C PRO A 120 17.56 18.78 -13.23
N MET A 121 16.64 19.08 -14.15
CA MET A 121 16.62 18.49 -15.50
C MET A 121 16.30 19.53 -16.56
N LEU A 122 16.97 19.50 -17.71
CA LEU A 122 16.51 20.18 -18.91
C LEU A 122 15.84 19.18 -19.85
N VAL A 123 14.68 19.56 -20.38
CA VAL A 123 14.02 18.83 -21.45
C VAL A 123 13.99 19.71 -22.68
N ILE A 124 14.75 19.33 -23.71
CA ILE A 124 14.83 20.06 -24.97
C ILE A 124 14.00 19.32 -25.99
N THR A 125 12.97 19.99 -26.50
CA THR A 125 12.18 19.50 -27.62
C THR A 125 12.17 20.48 -28.78
N THR A 126 11.85 19.96 -29.95
CA THR A 126 11.59 20.76 -31.13
C THR A 126 10.11 20.99 -31.33
N GLU A 127 9.74 22.05 -32.07
CA GLU A 127 8.37 22.31 -32.50
C GLU A 127 8.27 22.34 -34.03
N VAL A 128 7.07 22.11 -34.57
CA VAL A 128 6.80 22.32 -36.00
C VAL A 128 7.22 23.72 -36.45
N PRO A 129 7.58 23.90 -37.72
CA PRO A 129 7.95 25.23 -38.21
C PRO A 129 6.84 26.27 -37.97
N ARG A 130 7.21 27.49 -37.55
CA ARG A 130 6.25 28.54 -37.14
C ARG A 130 5.17 28.83 -38.19
N PHE A 131 5.55 28.85 -39.46
CA PHE A 131 4.64 29.10 -40.57
C PHE A 131 3.53 28.05 -40.75
N TRP A 132 3.68 26.86 -40.17
CA TRP A 132 2.64 25.82 -40.11
C TRP A 132 1.79 25.91 -38.84
N ALA A 133 2.38 26.29 -37.70
CA ALA A 133 1.65 26.47 -36.45
C ALA A 133 0.52 27.52 -36.57
N GLU A 134 0.71 28.53 -37.41
CA GLU A 134 -0.25 29.62 -37.66
C GLU A 134 -1.37 29.27 -38.68
N ARG A 135 -1.41 28.04 -39.21
CA ARG A 135 -2.37 27.62 -40.25
C ARG A 135 -3.32 26.51 -39.75
N PRO A 136 -4.29 26.85 -38.87
CA PRO A 136 -5.23 25.86 -38.32
C PRO A 136 -6.05 25.17 -39.43
N GLY A 137 -6.22 23.85 -39.31
CA GLY A 137 -7.01 23.03 -40.26
C GLY A 137 -6.21 22.26 -41.32
N ARG A 138 -4.88 22.45 -41.41
CA ARG A 138 -3.99 21.57 -42.18
C ARG A 138 -3.03 20.87 -41.23
N GLN A 139 -3.25 19.57 -41.00
CA GLN A 139 -2.42 18.79 -40.08
C GLN A 139 -0.97 18.71 -40.63
N PHE A 140 -0.02 19.25 -39.87
CA PHE A 140 1.40 19.00 -40.10
C PHE A 140 1.82 17.73 -39.34
N SER A 141 2.69 16.93 -39.94
CA SER A 141 3.16 15.69 -39.31
C SER A 141 3.82 16.01 -37.96
N HIS A 142 3.51 15.22 -36.93
CA HIS A 142 3.99 15.40 -35.55
C HIS A 142 3.53 16.68 -34.83
N PHE A 143 2.50 17.40 -35.31
CA PHE A 143 1.93 18.53 -34.57
C PHE A 143 1.10 18.08 -33.37
N VAL A 144 1.33 18.69 -32.20
CA VAL A 144 0.51 18.54 -30.99
C VAL A 144 0.08 19.94 -30.52
N PRO A 145 -1.21 20.18 -30.26
CA PRO A 145 -1.66 21.47 -29.77
C PRO A 145 -1.22 21.71 -28.32
N HIS A 146 -0.97 22.97 -27.97
CA HIS A 146 -0.78 23.44 -26.59
C HIS A 146 0.42 22.81 -25.83
N VAL A 147 1.52 22.49 -26.53
CA VAL A 147 2.76 21.98 -25.92
C VAL A 147 3.20 22.79 -24.71
N SER A 148 3.22 24.13 -24.80
CA SER A 148 3.60 25.00 -23.68
C SER A 148 2.66 24.91 -22.49
N LYS A 149 1.35 24.72 -22.69
CA LYS A 149 0.40 24.54 -21.57
C LYS A 149 0.59 23.19 -20.87
N ILE A 150 0.86 22.14 -21.65
CA ILE A 150 1.17 20.81 -21.11
C ILE A 150 2.48 20.90 -20.31
N ALA A 151 3.53 21.48 -20.89
CA ALA A 151 4.84 21.62 -20.26
C ALA A 151 4.77 22.45 -18.97
N ALA A 152 4.04 23.58 -18.96
CA ALA A 152 3.86 24.41 -17.77
C ALA A 152 3.18 23.68 -16.59
N SER A 153 2.50 22.56 -16.83
CA SER A 153 1.89 21.75 -15.77
C SER A 153 2.87 20.76 -15.12
N VAL A 154 4.03 20.51 -15.75
CA VAL A 154 5.00 19.49 -15.34
C VAL A 154 6.46 19.99 -15.36
N ALA A 155 6.68 21.29 -15.50
CA ALA A 155 7.98 21.95 -15.47
C ALA A 155 7.91 23.23 -14.64
N LYS A 156 9.05 23.67 -14.11
CA LYS A 156 9.18 24.99 -13.45
C LYS A 156 8.84 26.13 -14.41
N GLU A 157 9.20 25.97 -15.68
CA GLU A 157 8.97 26.94 -16.75
C GLU A 157 9.06 26.24 -18.11
N CYS A 158 8.37 26.78 -19.11
CA CYS A 158 8.48 26.37 -20.50
C CYS A 158 8.94 27.57 -21.36
N PHE A 159 10.16 27.49 -21.89
CA PHE A 159 10.70 28.49 -22.80
C PHE A 159 10.35 28.18 -24.24
N GLU A 160 9.61 29.07 -24.91
CA GLU A 160 9.41 29.03 -26.36
C GLU A 160 10.43 29.95 -27.05
N VAL A 161 11.28 29.37 -27.92
CA VAL A 161 12.33 30.14 -28.60
C VAL A 161 11.74 30.87 -29.81
N GLY A 162 11.88 32.21 -29.85
CA GLY A 162 11.32 33.07 -30.90
C GLY A 162 12.29 33.39 -32.04
N SER A 163 13.60 33.34 -31.78
CA SER A 163 14.65 33.60 -32.78
C SER A 163 15.91 32.77 -32.54
N VAL A 164 16.77 32.64 -33.57
CA VAL A 164 18.02 31.85 -33.48
C VAL A 164 19.01 32.47 -32.49
N ASP A 165 19.03 33.79 -32.39
CA ASP A 165 19.98 34.54 -31.54
C ASP A 165 19.66 34.38 -30.03
N GLU A 166 18.43 34.01 -29.69
CA GLU A 166 17.98 33.77 -28.31
C GLU A 166 18.35 32.39 -27.77
N ILE A 167 18.66 31.41 -28.63
CA ILE A 167 18.91 30.01 -28.19
C ILE A 167 19.94 29.95 -27.07
N GLY A 168 21.05 30.69 -27.22
CA GLY A 168 22.15 30.65 -26.28
C GLY A 168 21.76 31.11 -24.88
N THR A 169 21.07 32.26 -24.80
CA THR A 169 20.60 32.86 -23.55
C THR A 169 19.46 32.07 -22.93
N THR A 170 18.56 31.49 -23.73
CA THR A 170 17.48 30.61 -23.26
C THR A 170 18.02 29.36 -22.59
N VAL A 171 18.97 28.65 -23.22
CA VAL A 171 19.59 27.46 -22.62
C VAL A 171 20.30 27.81 -21.32
N SER A 172 21.06 28.92 -21.26
CA SER A 172 21.72 29.36 -20.04
C SER A 172 20.73 29.71 -18.92
N SER A 173 19.62 30.39 -19.25
CA SER A 173 18.60 30.79 -18.28
C SER A 173 17.82 29.59 -17.76
N ALA A 174 17.47 28.66 -18.65
CA ALA A 174 16.82 27.40 -18.30
C ALA A 174 17.71 26.53 -17.39
N ALA A 175 19.01 26.43 -17.68
CA ALA A 175 19.97 25.68 -16.87
C ALA A 175 20.11 26.27 -15.44
N SER A 176 20.17 27.60 -15.33
CA SER A 176 20.16 28.31 -14.04
C SER A 176 18.85 28.07 -13.28
N LEU A 177 17.70 28.19 -13.95
CA LEU A 177 16.40 27.97 -13.32
C LEU A 177 16.21 26.52 -12.85
N ALA A 178 16.69 25.54 -13.61
CA ALA A 178 16.58 24.12 -13.23
C ALA A 178 17.31 23.80 -11.92
N ARG A 179 18.37 24.54 -11.58
CA ARG A 179 19.20 24.33 -10.37
C ARG A 179 18.84 25.25 -9.19
N SER A 180 18.41 26.47 -9.47
CA SER A 180 18.24 27.52 -8.44
C SER A 180 16.94 27.37 -7.63
N GLY A 181 16.98 27.85 -6.39
CA GLY A 181 15.86 27.73 -5.44
C GLY A 181 15.54 26.26 -5.18
N ARG A 182 14.27 25.88 -5.31
CA ARG A 182 13.87 24.48 -5.40
C ARG A 182 14.20 23.94 -6.81
N PRO A 183 15.12 22.97 -6.97
CA PRO A 183 15.47 22.45 -8.28
C PRO A 183 14.28 21.76 -8.95
N GLY A 184 14.32 21.60 -10.27
CA GLY A 184 13.23 20.96 -11.00
C GLY A 184 13.43 20.98 -12.52
N PRO A 185 12.53 20.34 -13.27
CA PRO A 185 12.62 20.26 -14.72
C PRO A 185 12.26 21.60 -15.37
N VAL A 186 13.01 21.98 -16.41
CA VAL A 186 12.71 23.14 -17.26
C VAL A 186 12.63 22.68 -18.71
N HIS A 187 11.58 23.11 -19.40
CA HIS A 187 11.34 22.76 -20.79
C HIS A 187 11.80 23.87 -21.73
N ILE A 188 12.45 23.49 -22.84
CA ILE A 188 12.83 24.39 -23.92
C ILE A 188 12.22 23.84 -25.22
N ASN A 189 11.32 24.60 -25.83
CA ASN A 189 10.69 24.26 -27.09
C ASN A 189 11.25 25.11 -28.23
N ILE A 190 11.84 24.48 -29.25
CA ILE A 190 12.55 25.16 -30.34
C ILE A 190 11.91 24.83 -31.70
N PRO A 191 11.25 25.78 -32.38
CA PRO A 191 10.75 25.56 -33.74
C PRO A 191 11.84 25.13 -34.71
N VAL A 192 11.56 24.12 -35.55
CA VAL A 192 12.55 23.53 -36.46
C VAL A 192 13.12 24.55 -37.46
N ASP A 193 12.33 25.55 -37.88
CA ASP A 193 12.84 26.63 -38.74
C ASP A 193 13.86 27.53 -38.03
N ILE A 194 13.68 27.76 -36.73
CA ILE A 194 14.63 28.50 -35.89
C ILE A 194 15.87 27.66 -35.61
N LEU A 195 15.69 26.38 -35.27
CA LEU A 195 16.80 25.47 -34.96
C LEU A 195 17.76 25.29 -36.16
N ASN A 196 17.24 25.38 -37.38
CA ASN A 196 18.01 25.29 -38.62
C ASN A 196 18.47 26.65 -39.17
N ALA A 197 18.01 27.77 -38.61
CA ALA A 197 18.46 29.10 -39.00
C ALA A 197 19.92 29.33 -38.59
N VAL A 198 20.53 30.35 -39.20
CA VAL A 198 21.93 30.74 -39.00
C VAL A 198 21.97 32.09 -38.32
N SER A 199 22.61 32.17 -37.15
CA SER A 199 22.86 33.42 -36.44
C SER A 199 23.98 34.22 -37.11
N ALA A 200 23.81 35.54 -37.15
CA ALA A 200 24.80 36.51 -37.63
C ALA A 200 25.71 37.06 -36.50
N GLY A 201 25.46 36.69 -35.24
CA GLY A 201 26.04 37.29 -34.03
C GLY A 201 27.10 36.44 -33.32
N LYS A 202 27.87 37.11 -32.44
CA LYS A 202 28.95 36.55 -31.59
C LYS A 202 28.42 35.55 -30.54
N ASP A 203 29.29 34.64 -30.10
CA ASP A 203 29.13 33.64 -29.04
C ASP A 203 28.09 33.99 -27.94
N THR A 204 26.81 33.64 -28.15
CA THR A 204 25.73 33.86 -27.17
C THR A 204 25.66 32.80 -26.07
N TRP A 205 26.56 31.81 -26.11
CA TRP A 205 26.67 30.71 -25.15
C TRP A 205 27.65 30.99 -24.00
N ALA A 206 28.04 32.25 -23.77
CA ALA A 206 28.92 32.61 -22.67
C ALA A 206 28.25 32.33 -21.30
N THR A 207 28.97 31.66 -20.40
CA THR A 207 28.49 31.35 -19.05
C THR A 207 28.10 32.61 -18.27
N ARG A 208 26.86 32.67 -17.81
CA ARG A 208 26.60 33.30 -16.50
C ARG A 208 27.16 32.32 -15.47
N LYS A 209 28.43 32.49 -15.06
CA LYS A 209 28.88 31.90 -13.80
C LYS A 209 28.02 32.53 -12.72
N GLU A 210 27.00 31.81 -12.28
CA GLU A 210 26.38 32.16 -11.01
C GLU A 210 27.48 32.09 -9.97
N ALA A 211 27.71 33.20 -9.27
CA ALA A 211 28.45 33.12 -8.04
C ALA A 211 27.67 32.13 -7.18
N THR A 212 28.27 30.98 -6.87
CA THR A 212 27.86 30.18 -5.72
C THR A 212 28.08 31.07 -4.50
N SER A 213 27.19 32.02 -4.26
CA SER A 213 27.16 32.72 -2.98
C SER A 213 26.90 31.61 -1.98
N GLU A 214 27.83 31.38 -1.04
CA GLU A 214 27.49 30.63 0.18
C GLU A 214 26.14 31.15 0.63
N ALA A 215 25.14 30.25 0.73
CA ALA A 215 23.78 30.65 1.04
C ALA A 215 23.79 31.44 2.35
N SER A 216 23.73 32.76 2.26
CA SER A 216 23.90 33.63 3.42
C SER A 216 22.56 33.76 4.11
N LEU A 217 22.49 33.37 5.38
CA LEU A 217 21.30 33.62 6.19
C LEU A 217 21.10 35.13 6.33
N ASP A 218 19.90 35.60 5.97
CA ASP A 218 19.50 36.98 6.21
C ASP A 218 19.36 37.27 7.72
N GLN A 219 19.17 38.55 8.06
CA GLN A 219 19.12 38.99 9.45
C GLN A 219 17.90 38.43 10.20
N MET A 220 16.77 38.26 9.51
CA MET A 220 15.54 37.71 10.10
C MET A 220 15.72 36.23 10.40
N ALA A 221 16.21 35.44 9.44
CA ALA A 221 16.52 34.03 9.59
C ALA A 221 17.49 33.82 10.77
N LYS A 222 18.56 34.61 10.86
CA LYS A 222 19.50 34.56 12.00
C LYS A 222 18.82 34.84 13.34
N ALA A 223 17.92 35.82 13.41
CA ALA A 223 17.20 36.16 14.64
C ALA A 223 16.25 35.02 15.06
N THR A 224 15.49 34.46 14.11
CA THR A 224 14.57 33.34 14.34
C THR A 224 15.31 32.08 14.78
N LEU A 225 16.38 31.69 14.07
CA LEU A 225 17.18 30.52 14.42
C LEU A 225 17.87 30.69 15.79
N LYS A 226 18.33 31.90 16.12
CA LYS A 226 18.92 32.20 17.43
C LYS A 226 17.88 32.08 18.55
N SER A 227 16.68 32.61 18.33
CA SER A 227 15.57 32.47 19.28
C SER A 227 15.17 31.00 19.46
N PHE A 228 15.13 30.24 18.37
CA PHE A 228 14.86 28.80 18.39
C PHE A 228 15.91 28.01 19.16
N ALA A 229 17.20 28.29 18.96
CA ALA A 229 18.27 27.61 19.69
C ALA A 229 18.12 27.73 21.20
N SER A 230 17.65 28.88 21.71
CA SER A 230 17.38 29.07 23.14
C SER A 230 16.24 28.19 23.67
N ASP A 231 15.16 28.02 22.90
CA ASP A 231 14.06 27.12 23.29
C ASP A 231 14.47 25.65 23.16
N LEU A 232 15.29 25.35 22.16
CA LEU A 232 15.80 24.01 21.88
C LEU A 232 16.74 23.52 22.98
N ALA A 233 17.56 24.39 23.58
CA ALA A 233 18.44 24.05 24.70
C ALA A 233 17.67 23.51 25.93
N LEU A 234 16.38 23.84 26.06
CA LEU A 234 15.49 23.37 27.12
C LEU A 234 14.82 22.02 26.82
N CYS A 235 14.96 21.49 25.60
CA CYS A 235 14.38 20.22 25.19
C CYS A 235 15.25 19.05 25.66
N GLU A 236 14.63 18.02 26.23
CA GLU A 236 15.30 16.79 26.64
C GLU A 236 15.37 15.77 25.49
N ARG A 237 14.35 15.75 24.63
CA ARG A 237 14.15 14.76 23.57
C ARG A 237 13.84 15.44 22.22
N PRO A 238 14.76 16.28 21.70
CA PRO A 238 14.58 16.89 20.38
C PRO A 238 14.65 15.82 19.27
N LEU A 239 13.86 16.01 18.21
CA LEU A 239 13.78 15.13 17.05
C LEU A 239 14.01 15.90 15.75
N ILE A 240 14.85 15.37 14.86
CA ILE A 240 15.07 15.93 13.52
C ILE A 240 14.37 15.04 12.48
N LEU A 241 13.62 15.68 11.59
CA LEU A 241 13.08 15.07 10.37
C LEU A 241 13.75 15.72 9.15
N ALA A 242 14.62 14.95 8.46
CA ALA A 242 15.41 15.42 7.33
C ALA A 242 14.87 14.89 5.99
N GLY A 243 14.49 15.80 5.09
CA GLY A 243 13.98 15.48 3.76
C GLY A 243 15.02 15.49 2.64
N GLY A 244 14.55 15.43 1.39
CA GLY A 244 15.41 15.48 0.19
C GLY A 244 16.23 16.77 0.06
N GLY A 245 15.73 17.89 0.59
CA GLY A 245 16.47 19.15 0.67
C GLY A 245 17.64 19.14 1.66
N SER A 246 17.84 18.05 2.41
CA SER A 246 19.00 17.85 3.28
C SER A 246 20.13 17.05 2.64
N VAL A 247 19.94 16.48 1.44
CA VAL A 247 20.90 15.56 0.80
C VAL A 247 22.26 16.21 0.55
N HIS A 248 22.31 17.49 0.16
CA HIS A 248 23.57 18.23 -0.04
C HIS A 248 24.18 18.74 1.28
N ALA A 249 23.42 18.74 2.37
CA ALA A 249 23.81 19.25 3.69
C ALA A 249 24.27 18.12 4.65
N SER A 250 24.61 16.94 4.13
CA SER A 250 24.88 15.73 4.91
C SER A 250 25.86 15.92 6.08
N SER A 251 27.00 16.58 5.84
CA SER A 251 28.00 16.86 6.89
C SER A 251 27.45 17.79 7.98
N GLN A 252 26.85 18.91 7.57
CA GLN A 252 26.35 19.93 8.49
C GLN A 252 25.15 19.42 9.28
N LEU A 253 24.29 18.60 8.67
CA LEU A 253 23.19 17.92 9.34
C LEU A 253 23.71 16.98 10.42
N LEU A 254 24.74 16.18 10.12
CA LEU A 254 25.31 15.24 11.10
C LEU A 254 25.99 15.99 12.25
N GLU A 255 26.79 17.02 11.96
CA GLU A 255 27.43 17.88 12.97
C GLU A 255 26.38 18.53 13.88
N PHE A 256 25.32 19.09 13.30
CA PHE A 256 24.20 19.64 14.04
C PHE A 256 23.47 18.59 14.88
N ALA A 257 23.16 17.41 14.33
CA ALA A 257 22.47 16.35 15.05
C ALA A 257 23.31 15.80 16.22
N MET A 258 24.63 15.69 16.03
CA MET A 258 25.58 15.28 17.06
C MET A 258 25.69 16.32 18.17
N ALA A 259 25.82 17.60 17.81
CA ALA A 259 25.79 18.68 18.77
C ALA A 259 24.48 18.63 19.56
N LEU A 260 23.35 18.50 18.85
CA LEU A 260 21.99 18.45 19.42
C LEU A 260 21.73 17.21 20.27
N GLY A 261 22.44 16.11 20.01
CA GLY A 261 22.08 14.81 20.57
C GLY A 261 20.64 14.45 20.22
N ALA A 262 20.23 14.61 18.95
CA ALA A 262 18.88 14.32 18.48
C ALA A 262 18.86 13.11 17.54
N PRO A 263 17.88 12.19 17.68
CA PRO A 263 17.57 11.22 16.63
C PRO A 263 17.21 11.92 15.32
N VAL A 264 17.61 11.32 14.20
CA VAL A 264 17.33 11.80 12.84
C VAL A 264 16.48 10.76 12.12
N ILE A 265 15.22 11.09 11.88
CA ILE A 265 14.35 10.37 10.94
C ILE A 265 14.53 11.01 9.57
N THR A 266 14.75 10.22 8.53
CA THR A 266 14.79 10.74 7.17
C THR A 266 13.46 10.50 6.47
N THR A 267 13.08 11.33 5.50
CA THR A 267 12.10 10.91 4.50
C THR A 267 12.72 9.89 3.55
N VAL A 268 11.92 9.30 2.66
CA VAL A 268 12.47 8.45 1.58
C VAL A 268 13.40 9.26 0.67
N ALA A 269 13.01 10.49 0.31
CA ALA A 269 13.84 11.39 -0.50
C ALA A 269 15.13 11.82 0.21
N GLY A 270 15.12 11.91 1.55
CA GLY A 270 16.28 12.22 2.37
C GLY A 270 17.15 11.01 2.73
N LYS A 271 16.77 9.79 2.34
CA LYS A 271 17.45 8.56 2.76
C LYS A 271 18.93 8.58 2.39
N GLY A 272 19.78 8.33 3.38
CA GLY A 272 21.25 8.39 3.24
C GLY A 272 21.86 9.78 3.43
N CYS A 273 21.08 10.84 3.68
CA CYS A 273 21.65 12.16 4.06
C CYS A 273 22.42 12.11 5.39
N ILE A 274 22.14 11.11 6.22
CA ILE A 274 22.97 10.65 7.34
C ILE A 274 23.34 9.19 7.11
N ASP A 275 24.54 8.77 7.51
CA ASP A 275 24.94 7.36 7.48
C ASP A 275 24.05 6.57 8.43
N GLU A 276 23.23 5.63 7.92
CA GLU A 276 22.31 4.82 8.74
C GLU A 276 23.01 3.87 9.75
N ARG A 277 24.34 3.78 9.76
CA ARG A 277 25.11 3.13 10.84
C ARG A 277 25.35 4.05 12.04
N HIS A 278 25.16 5.36 11.86
CA HIS A 278 25.37 6.33 12.93
C HIS A 278 24.36 6.11 14.04
N GLY A 279 24.78 6.25 15.31
CA GLY A 279 23.94 5.97 16.48
C GLY A 279 22.70 6.87 16.59
N LEU A 280 22.66 8.01 15.90
CA LEU A 280 21.51 8.92 15.86
C LEU A 280 20.58 8.67 14.65
N ALA A 281 20.95 7.80 13.71
CA ALA A 281 20.18 7.59 12.50
C ALA A 281 19.03 6.60 12.76
N VAL A 282 17.79 7.10 12.62
CA VAL A 282 16.58 6.27 12.66
C VAL A 282 16.26 5.74 11.28
N GLY A 283 16.60 6.44 10.19
CA GLY A 283 16.35 6.03 8.81
C GLY A 283 14.94 6.38 8.27
N ALA A 284 14.64 5.94 7.05
CA ALA A 284 13.43 6.31 6.30
C ALA A 284 12.18 5.52 6.74
N ARG A 285 11.72 5.75 7.97
CA ARG A 285 10.75 4.88 8.67
C ARG A 285 9.50 5.60 9.20
N LEU A 286 9.27 6.84 8.78
CA LEU A 286 8.13 7.64 9.24
C LEU A 286 6.75 7.00 8.95
N HIS A 287 6.66 6.09 7.98
CA HIS A 287 5.44 5.34 7.69
C HIS A 287 5.11 4.24 8.74
N LEU A 288 6.08 3.87 9.59
CA LEU A 288 5.90 2.82 10.59
C LEU A 288 5.41 3.39 11.93
N PRO A 289 4.49 2.70 12.65
CA PRO A 289 3.99 3.13 13.94
C PRO A 289 5.09 3.53 14.93
N ALA A 290 6.13 2.72 15.10
CA ALA A 290 7.21 3.00 16.06
C ALA A 290 7.81 4.41 15.89
N ALA A 291 8.09 4.83 14.66
CA ALA A 291 8.65 6.15 14.37
C ALA A 291 7.64 7.28 14.59
N ARG A 292 6.37 7.04 14.27
CA ARG A 292 5.27 8.01 14.46
C ARG A 292 4.95 8.19 15.94
N ASP A 293 4.82 7.12 16.68
CA ASP A 293 4.49 7.13 18.10
C ASP A 293 5.63 7.78 18.91
N TYR A 294 6.88 7.57 18.50
CA TYR A 294 8.01 8.31 19.08
C TYR A 294 7.88 9.83 18.83
N LEU A 295 7.59 10.24 17.60
CA LEU A 295 7.35 11.65 17.25
C LEU A 295 6.16 12.23 18.04
N LEU A 296 5.08 11.48 18.22
CA LEU A 296 3.82 11.93 18.80
C LEU A 296 3.77 11.89 20.33
N ASP A 297 4.48 10.96 20.97
CA ASP A 297 4.34 10.75 22.40
C ASP A 297 5.61 11.13 23.18
N HIS A 298 6.79 11.08 22.54
CA HIS A 298 8.07 11.15 23.25
C HIS A 298 8.87 12.42 22.95
N ALA A 299 8.83 12.91 21.71
CA ALA A 299 9.55 14.12 21.33
C ALA A 299 8.99 15.36 22.05
N ASP A 300 9.86 16.29 22.44
CA ASP A 300 9.49 17.57 23.08
C ASP A 300 9.99 18.81 22.32
N GLY A 301 10.73 18.62 21.23
CA GLY A 301 11.09 19.62 20.24
C GLY A 301 11.24 18.97 18.86
N LEU A 302 10.88 19.68 17.80
CA LEU A 302 10.80 19.10 16.45
C LEU A 302 11.43 20.03 15.39
N ILE A 303 12.33 19.48 14.58
CA ILE A 303 13.01 20.22 13.52
C ILE A 303 12.78 19.53 12.17
N PHE A 304 12.09 20.20 11.26
CA PHE A 304 11.96 19.80 9.86
C PHE A 304 13.02 20.50 9.00
N LEU A 305 13.81 19.72 8.27
CA LEU A 305 14.90 20.21 7.42
C LEU A 305 14.71 19.76 5.97
N GLY A 306 14.43 20.70 5.07
CA GLY A 306 14.35 20.47 3.63
C GLY A 306 13.34 19.39 3.25
N THR A 307 12.14 19.48 3.81
CA THR A 307 11.08 18.48 3.70
C THR A 307 9.73 19.16 3.54
N GLN A 308 8.86 18.57 2.72
CA GLN A 308 7.49 19.02 2.54
C GLN A 308 6.51 18.32 3.49
N ILE A 309 6.98 17.36 4.30
CA ILE A 309 6.14 16.55 5.19
C ILE A 309 4.98 15.93 4.39
N SER A 310 5.31 15.36 3.23
CA SER A 310 4.29 14.96 2.25
C SER A 310 3.50 13.76 2.76
N PRO A 311 2.21 13.63 2.39
CA PRO A 311 1.42 12.43 2.72
C PRO A 311 2.09 11.11 2.29
N THR A 312 2.90 11.15 1.23
CA THR A 312 3.70 10.03 0.72
C THR A 312 4.80 9.58 1.69
N ASP A 313 5.22 10.40 2.67
CA ASP A 313 6.15 9.98 3.71
C ASP A 313 5.48 9.11 4.79
N PHE A 314 4.14 9.15 4.88
CA PHE A 314 3.36 8.42 5.86
C PHE A 314 2.72 7.13 5.34
N TRP A 315 2.51 7.02 4.01
CA TRP A 315 1.91 5.89 3.25
C TRP A 315 0.49 5.47 3.64
N HIS A 316 0.20 5.27 4.94
CA HIS A 316 -1.09 4.80 5.45
C HIS A 316 -2.16 5.89 5.58
N TYR A 317 -1.78 7.17 5.47
CA TYR A 317 -2.70 8.31 5.60
C TYR A 317 -2.93 9.06 4.29
N THR A 318 -2.49 8.52 3.15
CA THR A 318 -2.61 9.17 1.84
C THR A 318 -4.06 9.50 1.44
N TYR A 319 -5.05 8.86 2.07
CA TYR A 319 -6.48 9.07 1.83
C TYR A 319 -7.26 9.70 3.00
N SER A 320 -6.58 10.13 4.08
CA SER A 320 -7.20 10.84 5.20
C SER A 320 -6.99 12.35 5.04
N ALA A 321 -8.06 13.13 5.19
CA ALA A 321 -7.98 14.60 5.18
C ALA A 321 -7.19 15.15 6.39
N ASP A 322 -7.12 14.37 7.46
CA ASP A 322 -6.39 14.68 8.68
C ASP A 322 -5.26 13.66 8.84
N VAL A 323 -4.00 14.09 8.69
CA VAL A 323 -2.88 13.41 9.36
C VAL A 323 -2.75 14.15 10.70
N PRO A 324 -3.34 13.66 11.80
CA PRO A 324 -3.34 14.38 13.06
C PRO A 324 -1.98 14.18 13.72
N LEU A 325 -0.95 14.82 13.18
CA LEU A 325 0.42 14.75 13.70
C LEU A 325 0.55 15.48 15.06
N GLY A 326 -0.52 16.08 15.57
CA GLY A 326 -0.53 16.76 16.88
C GLY A 326 0.51 17.87 17.00
N LEU A 327 0.99 18.43 15.89
CA LEU A 327 2.21 19.23 15.82
C LEU A 327 2.09 20.56 16.59
N GLU A 328 0.87 21.05 16.79
CA GLU A 328 0.58 22.24 17.61
C GLU A 328 1.12 22.10 19.05
N ARG A 329 1.27 20.87 19.57
CA ARG A 329 1.78 20.61 20.93
C ARG A 329 3.20 21.12 21.15
N PHE A 330 4.01 21.21 20.09
CA PHE A 330 5.40 21.64 20.19
C PHE A 330 5.51 23.17 20.35
N GLY A 331 4.49 23.93 19.93
CA GLY A 331 4.48 25.39 20.04
C GLY A 331 5.77 26.02 19.47
N SER A 332 6.42 26.88 20.25
CA SER A 332 7.67 27.54 19.82
C SER A 332 8.85 26.57 19.64
N LYS A 333 8.75 25.34 20.12
CA LYS A 333 9.80 24.29 20.00
C LYS A 333 9.75 23.52 18.68
N ALA A 334 8.92 23.95 17.73
CA ALA A 334 8.93 23.45 16.37
C ALA A 334 9.60 24.42 15.39
N LEU A 335 10.47 23.90 14.50
CA LEU A 335 11.14 24.66 13.44
C LEU A 335 10.99 23.95 12.09
N HIS A 336 10.68 24.71 11.04
CA HIS A 336 10.71 24.23 9.66
C HIS A 336 11.65 25.10 8.82
N VAL A 337 12.69 24.48 8.26
CA VAL A 337 13.65 25.11 7.36
C VAL A 337 13.48 24.55 5.96
N ASP A 338 13.22 25.42 4.98
CA ASP A 338 13.15 25.03 3.57
C ASP A 338 13.59 26.18 2.65
N LEU A 339 14.02 25.87 1.43
CA LEU A 339 14.36 26.87 0.40
C LEU A 339 13.10 27.43 -0.29
N ASP A 340 12.00 26.69 -0.27
CA ASP A 340 10.77 27.00 -0.98
C ASP A 340 9.70 27.58 -0.07
N GLN A 341 9.21 28.78 -0.41
CA GLN A 341 8.17 29.45 0.37
C GLN A 341 6.85 28.67 0.32
N ALA A 342 6.49 28.11 -0.84
CA ALA A 342 5.25 27.37 -0.99
C ALA A 342 5.22 26.11 -0.12
N SER A 343 6.37 25.49 0.12
CA SER A 343 6.49 24.35 1.03
C SER A 343 6.37 24.76 2.51
N LEU A 344 6.85 25.94 2.89
CA LEU A 344 6.65 26.49 4.24
C LEU A 344 5.19 26.90 4.48
N ASP A 345 4.52 27.45 3.46
CA ASP A 345 3.13 27.94 3.54
C ASP A 345 2.11 26.80 3.67
N GLN A 346 2.46 25.57 3.23
CA GLN A 346 1.62 24.38 3.40
C GLN A 346 1.45 23.98 4.89
N GLY A 347 2.21 24.57 5.79
CA GLY A 347 2.14 24.30 7.23
C GLY A 347 2.87 23.02 7.61
N GLY A 348 3.02 22.81 8.92
CA GLY A 348 3.77 21.66 9.45
C GLY A 348 4.28 21.86 10.88
N VAL A 349 4.40 23.10 11.35
CA VAL A 349 4.87 23.39 12.73
C VAL A 349 3.81 24.06 13.61
N GLY A 350 2.59 24.22 13.08
CA GLY A 350 1.51 24.94 13.75
C GLY A 350 1.71 26.46 13.81
N ALA A 351 0.69 27.20 14.25
CA ALA A 351 0.71 28.67 14.25
C ALA A 351 1.78 29.27 15.20
N ALA A 352 2.16 28.50 16.24
CA ALA A 352 3.17 28.87 17.21
C ALA A 352 4.59 28.39 16.84
N GLY A 353 4.73 27.55 15.82
CA GLY A 353 6.01 27.09 15.30
C GLY A 353 6.74 28.14 14.48
N ARG A 354 8.04 27.92 14.27
CA ARG A 354 8.90 28.84 13.52
C ARG A 354 9.17 28.31 12.12
N VAL A 355 9.05 29.16 11.11
CA VAL A 355 9.41 28.85 9.72
C VAL A 355 10.59 29.72 9.28
N VAL A 356 11.55 29.14 8.56
CA VAL A 356 12.74 29.85 8.08
C VAL A 356 13.00 29.46 6.63
N LYS A 357 12.90 30.44 5.74
CA LYS A 357 13.32 30.28 4.35
C LYS A 357 14.84 30.35 4.25
N ALA A 358 15.50 29.21 4.19
CA ALA A 358 16.96 29.13 4.14
C ALA A 358 17.46 27.81 3.57
N ASP A 359 18.71 27.82 3.13
CA ASP A 359 19.45 26.60 2.86
C ASP A 359 19.68 25.79 4.15
N VAL A 360 19.47 24.47 4.08
CA VAL A 360 19.58 23.56 5.23
C VAL A 360 21.00 23.54 5.80
N ALA A 361 22.04 23.54 4.95
CA ALA A 361 23.42 23.49 5.42
C ALA A 361 23.78 24.77 6.19
N ALA A 362 23.36 25.94 5.67
CA ALA A 362 23.55 27.22 6.33
C ALA A 362 22.82 27.29 7.68
N ALA A 363 21.57 26.81 7.74
CA ALA A 363 20.79 26.77 8.97
C ALA A 363 21.38 25.83 10.02
N CYS A 364 21.78 24.61 9.63
CA CYS A 364 22.42 23.63 10.52
C CYS A 364 23.70 24.20 11.15
N LYS A 365 24.60 24.75 10.33
CA LYS A 365 25.86 25.36 10.80
C LYS A 365 25.62 26.52 11.77
N PHE A 366 24.60 27.33 11.53
CA PHE A 366 24.25 28.44 12.41
C PHE A 366 23.70 27.95 13.76
N LEU A 367 22.80 26.96 13.73
CA LEU A 367 22.21 26.37 14.93
C LEU A 367 23.26 25.66 15.78
N GLU A 368 24.12 24.85 15.16
CA GLU A 368 25.27 24.21 15.81
C GLU A 368 26.13 25.24 16.56
N GLY A 369 26.49 26.35 15.90
CA GLY A 369 27.27 27.41 16.54
C GLY A 369 26.54 28.18 17.65
N GLN A 370 25.20 28.19 17.69
CA GLN A 370 24.44 28.72 18.84
C GLN A 370 24.44 27.72 20.00
N LEU A 371 24.23 26.46 19.67
CA LEU A 371 24.19 25.32 20.57
C LEU A 371 25.52 25.14 21.32
N GLU A 372 26.67 25.30 20.64
CA GLU A 372 27.99 25.29 21.28
C GLU A 372 28.18 26.43 22.29
N ARG A 373 27.65 27.63 22.00
CA ARG A 373 27.72 28.79 22.92
C ARG A 373 26.82 28.65 24.14
N GLN A 374 25.76 27.85 24.04
CA GLN A 374 24.77 27.62 25.08
C GLN A 374 24.95 26.26 25.78
N ARG A 375 26.13 25.63 25.62
CA ARG A 375 26.40 24.28 26.11
C ARG A 375 26.21 24.09 27.61
N GLU A 376 26.43 25.15 28.41
CA GLU A 376 26.24 25.09 29.87
C GLU A 376 24.77 25.09 30.30
N SER A 377 23.88 25.66 29.50
CA SER A 377 22.42 25.73 29.76
C SER A 377 21.64 24.60 29.10
N TRP A 378 22.34 23.59 28.61
CA TRP A 378 21.81 22.56 27.73
C TRP A 378 21.34 21.32 28.49
N ASN A 379 20.11 20.88 28.26
CA ASN A 379 19.54 19.69 28.91
C ASN A 379 19.57 18.39 28.09
N GLY A 380 19.79 18.45 26.77
CA GLY A 380 19.83 17.27 25.92
C GLY A 380 20.92 16.26 26.31
N GLN A 381 20.62 14.99 26.06
CA GLN A 381 21.40 13.85 26.55
C GLN A 381 21.84 12.95 25.38
N PRO A 382 22.96 13.25 24.70
CA PRO A 382 23.34 12.60 23.44
C PRO A 382 23.48 11.07 23.51
N LYS A 383 23.88 10.53 24.68
CA LYS A 383 23.99 9.08 24.89
C LYS A 383 22.62 8.41 24.95
N GLU A 384 21.66 9.03 25.62
CA GLU A 384 20.30 8.50 25.71
C GLU A 384 19.59 8.62 24.36
N ALA A 385 19.77 9.74 23.67
CA ALA A 385 19.25 9.94 22.32
C ALA A 385 19.80 8.91 21.32
N ALA A 386 21.09 8.58 21.39
CA ALA A 386 21.67 7.52 20.56
C ALA A 386 21.11 6.12 20.90
N ALA A 387 20.89 5.83 22.19
CA ALA A 387 20.25 4.58 22.60
C ALA A 387 18.79 4.50 22.10
N GLN A 388 18.03 5.60 22.22
CA GLN A 388 16.66 5.72 21.74
C GLN A 388 16.57 5.60 20.22
N ALA A 389 17.42 6.32 19.48
CA ALA A 389 17.46 6.25 18.02
C ALA A 389 17.80 4.83 17.53
N LYS A 390 18.77 4.17 18.17
CA LYS A 390 19.10 2.77 17.89
C LYS A 390 17.92 1.84 18.17
N GLN A 391 17.29 1.95 19.33
CA GLN A 391 16.12 1.16 19.70
C GLN A 391 14.99 1.33 18.67
N LEU A 392 14.69 2.58 18.31
CA LEU A 392 13.66 2.93 17.34
C LEU A 392 13.95 2.37 15.94
N SER A 393 15.22 2.45 15.51
CA SER A 393 15.71 1.87 14.27
C SER A 393 15.56 0.35 14.26
N ASP A 394 15.97 -0.32 15.34
CA ASP A 394 15.89 -1.78 15.49
C ASP A 394 14.43 -2.27 15.53
N ASP A 395 13.55 -1.61 16.31
CA ASP A 395 12.13 -1.95 16.41
C ASP A 395 11.41 -1.78 15.07
N SER A 396 11.69 -0.68 14.37
CA SER A 396 11.13 -0.43 13.04
C SER A 396 11.60 -1.46 12.02
N ARG A 397 12.88 -1.84 12.03
CA ARG A 397 13.42 -2.89 11.15
C ARG A 397 12.83 -4.26 11.47
N ALA A 398 12.70 -4.58 12.75
CA ALA A 398 12.07 -5.83 13.19
C ALA A 398 10.60 -5.88 12.73
N MET A 399 9.88 -4.76 12.85
CA MET A 399 8.50 -4.64 12.36
C MET A 399 8.42 -4.82 10.83
N THR A 400 9.24 -4.12 10.05
CA THR A 400 9.25 -4.32 8.59
C THR A 400 9.64 -5.74 8.22
N LYS A 401 10.62 -6.34 8.89
CA LYS A 401 11.00 -7.73 8.66
C LYS A 401 9.83 -8.66 8.99
N ALA A 402 9.15 -8.48 10.12
CA ALA A 402 7.95 -9.25 10.47
C ALA A 402 6.81 -9.08 9.45
N LEU A 403 6.55 -7.85 8.99
CA LEU A 403 5.55 -7.57 7.94
C LEU A 403 5.95 -8.12 6.57
N SER A 404 7.25 -8.24 6.31
CA SER A 404 7.74 -8.83 5.05
C SER A 404 7.71 -10.35 5.11
N LEU A 405 7.90 -10.94 6.29
CA LEU A 405 7.85 -12.38 6.56
C LEU A 405 6.40 -12.89 6.58
N ASP A 406 5.71 -12.90 5.44
CA ASP A 406 4.54 -13.76 5.26
C ASP A 406 4.99 -15.21 5.51
N PHE A 407 4.21 -16.07 6.16
CA PHE A 407 4.52 -17.50 6.31
C PHE A 407 3.60 -18.29 5.38
N VAL A 408 4.15 -18.94 4.35
CA VAL A 408 3.38 -19.81 3.44
C VAL A 408 3.53 -21.26 3.93
N PRO A 409 2.46 -21.92 4.43
CA PRO A 409 2.55 -23.31 4.87
C PRO A 409 2.84 -24.25 3.69
N GLY A 410 3.88 -25.08 3.82
CA GLY A 410 4.21 -26.12 2.84
C GLY A 410 5.19 -25.70 1.74
N THR A 411 5.64 -24.44 1.71
CA THR A 411 6.87 -24.08 0.99
C THR A 411 8.07 -24.24 1.93
N PRO A 412 9.25 -24.65 1.45
CA PRO A 412 10.45 -24.73 2.29
C PRO A 412 10.80 -23.40 2.97
N MET A 413 10.40 -22.27 2.36
CA MET A 413 10.63 -20.90 2.82
C MET A 413 9.54 -19.95 2.31
N SER A 414 9.42 -18.77 2.91
CA SER A 414 8.44 -17.77 2.48
C SER A 414 9.01 -16.67 1.56
N PRO A 415 8.20 -16.06 0.68
CA PRO A 415 8.61 -14.92 -0.15
C PRO A 415 9.30 -13.81 0.64
N GLY A 416 8.85 -13.56 1.86
CA GLY A 416 9.45 -12.60 2.78
C GLY A 416 10.90 -12.87 3.16
N GLN A 417 11.23 -14.14 3.40
CA GLN A 417 12.60 -14.55 3.73
C GLN A 417 13.53 -14.30 2.55
N LEU A 418 13.07 -14.66 1.34
CA LEU A 418 13.82 -14.45 0.11
C LEU A 418 14.04 -12.96 -0.18
N MET A 419 13.01 -12.13 0.06
CA MET A 419 13.09 -10.67 -0.05
C MET A 419 14.11 -10.08 0.91
N CYS A 420 14.04 -10.44 2.21
CA CYS A 420 15.00 -9.99 3.21
C CYS A 420 16.43 -10.40 2.84
N ARG A 421 16.61 -11.66 2.43
CA ARG A 421 17.92 -12.20 2.04
C ARG A 421 18.49 -11.50 0.81
N THR A 422 17.65 -11.16 -0.16
CA THR A 422 18.04 -10.40 -1.36
C THR A 422 18.57 -9.02 -0.98
N LEU A 423 17.88 -8.31 -0.09
CA LEU A 423 18.31 -6.99 0.38
C LEU A 423 19.58 -7.06 1.25
N GLU A 424 19.75 -8.13 2.03
CA GLU A 424 20.97 -8.41 2.81
C GLU A 424 22.17 -8.57 1.88
N HIS A 425 22.07 -9.41 0.83
CA HIS A 425 23.11 -9.56 -0.19
C HIS A 425 23.45 -8.27 -0.90
N LEU A 426 22.44 -7.53 -1.37
CA LEU A 426 22.67 -6.26 -2.02
C LEU A 426 23.44 -5.30 -1.12
N ARG A 427 23.12 -5.24 0.18
CA ARG A 427 23.86 -4.35 1.07
C ARG A 427 25.28 -4.85 1.38
N SER A 428 25.48 -6.16 1.57
CA SER A 428 26.81 -6.72 1.84
C SER A 428 27.75 -6.61 0.65
N ASP A 429 27.21 -6.81 -0.55
CA ASP A 429 28.00 -7.08 -1.74
C ASP A 429 28.07 -5.85 -2.69
N LEU A 430 27.10 -4.93 -2.64
CA LEU A 430 27.21 -3.66 -3.38
C LEU A 430 28.22 -2.72 -2.72
N PRO A 431 29.18 -2.16 -3.50
CA PRO A 431 30.08 -1.14 -2.98
C PRO A 431 29.34 0.07 -2.41
N LEU A 432 29.85 0.67 -1.34
CA LEU A 432 29.16 1.75 -0.62
C LEU A 432 28.91 3.02 -1.46
N LYS A 433 29.68 3.24 -2.52
CA LYS A 433 29.55 4.37 -3.43
C LYS A 433 28.52 4.15 -4.54
N VAL A 434 28.00 2.93 -4.68
CA VAL A 434 27.13 2.55 -5.78
C VAL A 434 25.68 2.91 -5.46
N PRO A 435 24.97 3.62 -6.37
CA PRO A 435 23.55 3.86 -6.22
C PRO A 435 22.73 2.59 -6.51
N LEU A 436 21.66 2.42 -5.73
CA LEU A 436 20.59 1.48 -6.01
C LEU A 436 19.34 2.26 -6.44
N PHE A 437 18.79 1.89 -7.60
CA PHE A 437 17.56 2.46 -8.15
C PHE A 437 16.41 1.48 -7.92
N ALA A 438 15.37 1.92 -7.24
CA ALA A 438 14.21 1.08 -6.93
C ALA A 438 12.96 1.56 -7.69
N ASP A 439 12.27 0.60 -8.30
CA ASP A 439 10.98 0.78 -8.95
C ASP A 439 9.83 0.54 -7.94
N ILE A 440 8.60 0.79 -8.41
CA ILE A 440 7.39 0.62 -7.62
C ILE A 440 6.99 -0.85 -7.61
N CYS A 441 7.47 -1.59 -6.62
CA CYS A 441 7.22 -3.02 -6.47
C CYS A 441 7.43 -3.45 -5.01
N ARG A 442 6.95 -4.65 -4.63
CA ARG A 442 7.06 -5.16 -3.25
C ARG A 442 8.50 -5.15 -2.72
N LEU A 443 9.46 -5.59 -3.53
CA LEU A 443 10.89 -5.55 -3.18
C LEU A 443 11.38 -4.10 -3.00
N GLY A 444 10.93 -3.18 -3.85
CA GLY A 444 11.24 -1.75 -3.73
C GLY A 444 10.67 -1.13 -2.45
N TYR A 445 9.42 -1.43 -2.09
CA TYR A 445 8.79 -0.98 -0.85
C TYR A 445 9.51 -1.52 0.38
N ALA A 446 9.84 -2.81 0.40
CA ALA A 446 10.62 -3.40 1.48
C ALA A 446 12.00 -2.73 1.61
N ALA A 447 12.64 -2.42 0.49
CA ALA A 447 13.95 -1.76 0.46
C ALA A 447 13.95 -0.36 1.10
N LEU A 448 12.82 0.38 1.07
CA LEU A 448 12.70 1.69 1.73
C LEU A 448 13.16 1.64 3.21
N SER A 449 12.70 0.60 3.91
CA SER A 449 12.93 0.39 5.34
C SER A 449 14.06 -0.59 5.65
N LEU A 450 14.26 -1.62 4.81
CA LEU A 450 15.19 -2.72 5.08
C LEU A 450 16.57 -2.55 4.44
N TYR A 451 16.71 -1.81 3.34
CA TYR A 451 18.01 -1.53 2.72
C TYR A 451 18.60 -0.26 3.34
N PRO A 452 19.68 -0.34 4.14
CA PRO A 452 20.24 0.85 4.76
C PRO A 452 21.12 1.63 3.77
N ALA A 453 20.94 2.95 3.75
CA ALA A 453 21.75 3.87 2.96
C ALA A 453 22.82 4.52 3.84
N TYR A 454 24.07 4.48 3.40
CA TYR A 454 25.20 5.00 4.19
C TYR A 454 25.78 6.31 3.66
N ARG A 455 25.32 6.76 2.49
CA ARG A 455 25.79 7.99 1.85
C ARG A 455 24.61 8.68 1.14
N PRO A 456 24.68 10.00 0.94
CA PRO A 456 23.72 10.71 0.11
C PRO A 456 23.70 10.10 -1.30
N ARG A 457 22.52 10.14 -1.95
CA ARG A 457 22.36 9.71 -3.36
C ARG A 457 22.67 8.21 -3.62
N SER A 458 22.64 7.37 -2.58
CA SER A 458 22.93 5.93 -2.70
C SER A 458 21.68 5.02 -2.79
N PHE A 459 20.51 5.56 -2.46
CA PHE A 459 19.21 4.89 -2.63
C PHE A 459 18.27 5.86 -3.36
N LEU A 460 17.84 5.50 -4.56
CA LEU A 460 17.15 6.40 -5.48
C LEU A 460 15.78 5.81 -5.85
N TYR A 461 14.72 6.55 -5.52
CA TYR A 461 13.33 6.10 -5.64
C TYR A 461 12.42 7.31 -5.96
N PRO A 462 11.45 7.18 -6.89
CA PRO A 462 10.62 8.29 -7.34
C PRO A 462 9.41 8.51 -6.39
N VAL A 463 9.67 8.98 -5.16
CA VAL A 463 8.69 8.99 -4.08
C VAL A 463 7.49 9.93 -4.31
N GLY A 464 7.68 11.07 -4.98
CA GLY A 464 6.65 12.10 -5.10
C GLY A 464 5.46 11.68 -5.96
N THR A 465 5.70 10.89 -7.02
CA THR A 465 4.64 10.41 -7.93
C THR A 465 4.44 8.90 -7.89
N THR A 466 5.39 8.13 -7.32
CA THR A 466 5.37 6.66 -7.30
C THR A 466 5.12 6.07 -8.70
N CYS A 467 6.01 6.37 -9.66
CA CYS A 467 5.83 6.02 -11.07
C CYS A 467 6.52 4.69 -11.46
N LEU A 468 5.75 3.75 -12.00
CA LEU A 468 6.24 2.48 -12.57
C LEU A 468 7.12 2.69 -13.81
N GLY A 469 8.13 1.83 -13.97
CA GLY A 469 9.01 1.82 -15.14
C GLY A 469 10.16 2.82 -15.06
N TYR A 470 10.43 3.33 -13.86
CA TYR A 470 11.46 4.32 -13.57
C TYR A 470 12.87 3.72 -13.50
N ALA A 471 13.03 2.58 -12.83
CA ALA A 471 14.32 2.23 -12.24
C ALA A 471 15.39 1.84 -13.26
N LEU A 472 15.04 1.07 -14.30
CA LEU A 472 15.98 0.67 -15.34
C LEU A 472 16.56 1.87 -16.13
N PRO A 473 15.73 2.77 -16.73
CA PRO A 473 16.27 3.94 -17.41
C PRO A 473 17.02 4.88 -16.47
N ALA A 474 16.54 5.09 -15.23
CA ALA A 474 17.26 5.90 -14.24
C ALA A 474 18.65 5.31 -13.90
N ALA A 475 18.74 4.00 -13.75
CA ALA A 475 20.00 3.30 -13.51
C ALA A 475 20.98 3.41 -14.69
N ILE A 476 20.49 3.40 -15.93
CA ILE A 476 21.33 3.71 -17.10
C ILE A 476 21.91 5.12 -16.97
N GLY A 477 21.10 6.10 -16.58
CA GLY A 477 21.54 7.46 -16.28
C GLY A 477 22.65 7.53 -15.23
N GLY A 478 22.46 6.81 -14.11
CA GLY A 478 23.44 6.68 -13.04
C GLY A 478 24.73 6.00 -13.46
N ALA A 479 24.65 4.88 -14.19
CA ALA A 479 25.82 4.14 -14.67
C ALA A 479 26.63 4.93 -15.71
N ILE A 480 25.96 5.78 -16.50
CA ILE A 480 26.63 6.71 -17.44
C ILE A 480 27.34 7.85 -16.71
N ALA A 481 26.87 8.24 -15.52
CA ALA A 481 27.51 9.27 -14.72
C ALA A 481 28.92 8.88 -14.27
N GLU A 482 29.07 7.66 -13.74
CA GLU A 482 30.34 7.11 -13.32
C GLU A 482 30.59 5.76 -14.03
N ARG A 483 31.03 5.84 -15.29
CA ARG A 483 31.29 4.63 -16.10
C ARG A 483 32.26 3.67 -15.40
N GLY A 484 31.88 2.40 -15.40
CA GLY A 484 32.66 1.34 -14.75
C GLY A 484 32.40 1.21 -13.25
N SER A 485 31.52 2.02 -12.65
CA SER A 485 30.98 1.74 -11.33
C SER A 485 29.70 0.91 -11.45
N PRO A 486 29.51 -0.13 -10.62
CA PRO A 486 28.29 -0.93 -10.63
C PRO A 486 27.07 -0.06 -10.35
N VAL A 487 25.90 -0.52 -10.78
CA VAL A 487 24.60 0.02 -10.36
C VAL A 487 23.64 -1.13 -10.13
N ALA A 488 22.79 -1.03 -9.11
CA ALA A 488 21.74 -2.01 -8.86
C ALA A 488 20.36 -1.46 -9.20
N VAL A 489 19.49 -2.32 -9.74
CA VAL A 489 18.09 -2.04 -10.03
C VAL A 489 17.21 -3.01 -9.25
N LEU A 490 16.22 -2.50 -8.51
CA LEU A 490 15.12 -3.31 -7.98
C LEU A 490 13.88 -3.04 -8.81
N VAL A 491 13.31 -4.06 -9.42
CA VAL A 491 12.14 -3.90 -10.30
C VAL A 491 11.22 -5.11 -10.23
N GLY A 492 9.92 -4.90 -10.34
CA GLY A 492 8.94 -5.99 -10.49
C GLY A 492 8.75 -6.38 -11.96
N ASP A 493 8.21 -7.58 -12.23
CA ASP A 493 7.96 -8.04 -13.61
C ASP A 493 6.95 -7.16 -14.37
N GLY A 494 5.94 -6.61 -13.70
CA GLY A 494 5.05 -5.61 -14.28
C GLY A 494 5.74 -4.27 -14.58
N GLY A 495 6.52 -3.76 -13.62
CA GLY A 495 7.21 -2.47 -13.74
C GLY A 495 8.29 -2.46 -14.82
N LEU A 496 9.05 -3.56 -14.94
CA LEU A 496 10.11 -3.68 -15.95
C LEU A 496 9.56 -3.55 -17.38
N GLN A 497 8.35 -4.06 -17.63
CA GLN A 497 7.74 -4.07 -18.96
C GLN A 497 7.43 -2.66 -19.52
N PHE A 498 7.35 -1.63 -18.68
CA PHE A 498 7.16 -0.24 -19.14
C PHE A 498 8.36 0.28 -19.94
N ASN A 499 9.58 -0.15 -19.59
CA ASN A 499 10.81 0.30 -20.24
C ASN A 499 11.79 -0.85 -20.52
N ILE A 500 11.28 -2.06 -20.78
CA ILE A 500 12.09 -3.27 -20.98
C ILE A 500 13.02 -3.17 -22.20
N GLN A 501 12.64 -2.37 -23.19
CA GLN A 501 13.46 -2.11 -24.37
C GLN A 501 14.81 -1.44 -24.03
N GLU A 502 14.93 -0.79 -22.87
CA GLU A 502 16.18 -0.15 -22.43
C GLU A 502 17.25 -1.14 -21.97
N LEU A 503 16.89 -2.42 -21.81
CA LEU A 503 17.88 -3.51 -21.72
C LEU A 503 18.85 -3.48 -22.92
N ALA A 504 18.36 -3.12 -24.11
CA ALA A 504 19.19 -2.93 -25.29
C ALA A 504 20.27 -1.85 -25.08
N VAL A 505 19.92 -0.75 -24.40
CA VAL A 505 20.85 0.35 -24.13
C VAL A 505 21.88 -0.07 -23.11
N ALA A 506 21.47 -0.72 -22.02
CA ALA A 506 22.39 -1.26 -21.02
C ALA A 506 23.42 -2.23 -21.65
N ALA A 507 22.98 -3.07 -22.59
CA ALA A 507 23.83 -4.01 -23.31
C ALA A 507 24.78 -3.31 -24.31
N GLU A 508 24.25 -2.41 -25.14
CA GLU A 508 25.03 -1.66 -26.15
C GLU A 508 26.13 -0.83 -25.48
N GLU A 509 25.79 -0.14 -24.39
CA GLU A 509 26.71 0.71 -23.63
C GLU A 509 27.61 -0.09 -22.67
N ARG A 510 27.37 -1.42 -22.55
CA ARG A 510 28.09 -2.35 -21.67
C ARG A 510 28.13 -1.85 -20.23
N LEU A 511 26.97 -1.46 -19.71
CA LEU A 511 26.86 -0.90 -18.36
C LEU A 511 26.84 -2.04 -17.33
N PRO A 512 27.63 -1.95 -16.24
CA PRO A 512 27.62 -2.94 -15.16
C PRO A 512 26.37 -2.73 -14.28
N ILE A 513 25.20 -3.04 -14.83
CA ILE A 513 23.91 -2.97 -14.14
C ILE A 513 23.51 -4.36 -13.69
N LEU A 514 23.31 -4.53 -12.38
CA LEU A 514 22.69 -5.71 -11.77
C LEU A 514 21.19 -5.45 -11.60
N THR A 515 20.38 -6.07 -12.45
CA THR A 515 18.92 -5.98 -12.35
C THR A 515 18.39 -7.13 -11.50
N ILE A 516 17.87 -6.81 -10.31
CA ILE A 516 17.11 -7.73 -9.47
C ILE A 516 15.64 -7.60 -9.88
N LEU A 517 15.18 -8.60 -10.62
CA LEU A 517 13.81 -8.71 -11.08
C LEU A 517 13.01 -9.55 -10.09
N TRP A 518 12.10 -8.93 -9.35
CA TRP A 518 11.13 -9.61 -8.50
C TRP A 518 9.94 -10.05 -9.35
N ASN A 519 9.82 -11.34 -9.66
CA ASN A 519 8.78 -11.87 -10.53
C ASN A 519 7.71 -12.60 -9.71
N ASP A 520 6.57 -11.94 -9.49
CA ASP A 520 5.38 -12.52 -8.84
C ASP A 520 4.19 -12.70 -9.81
N SER A 521 4.51 -12.65 -11.11
CA SER A 521 3.58 -12.81 -12.24
C SER A 521 2.41 -11.84 -12.20
N GLY A 522 2.67 -10.58 -11.86
CA GLY A 522 1.60 -9.61 -11.69
C GLY A 522 1.98 -8.26 -11.11
N TYR A 523 0.93 -7.55 -10.70
CA TYR A 523 1.03 -6.41 -9.82
C TYR A 523 0.79 -6.89 -8.39
N GLY A 524 1.78 -7.56 -7.78
CA GLY A 524 1.64 -8.17 -6.45
C GLY A 524 1.11 -7.23 -5.35
N GLU A 525 1.55 -5.96 -5.35
CA GLU A 525 1.02 -4.96 -4.39
C GLU A 525 -0.47 -4.66 -4.63
N ILE A 526 -0.89 -4.53 -5.89
CA ILE A 526 -2.30 -4.26 -6.19
C ILE A 526 -3.14 -5.52 -5.95
N ARG A 527 -2.56 -6.71 -6.17
CA ARG A 527 -3.19 -7.99 -5.88
C ARG A 527 -3.50 -8.14 -4.39
N SER A 528 -2.59 -7.74 -3.49
CA SER A 528 -2.81 -7.80 -2.04
C SER A 528 -3.96 -6.90 -1.58
N VAL A 529 -4.18 -5.77 -2.25
CA VAL A 529 -5.23 -4.81 -1.92
C VAL A 529 -6.57 -5.10 -2.61
N SER A 530 -6.54 -5.43 -3.91
CA SER A 530 -7.73 -5.45 -4.79
C SER A 530 -8.09 -6.84 -5.32
N GLY A 531 -7.27 -7.86 -5.02
CA GLY A 531 -7.43 -9.22 -5.53
C GLY A 531 -6.93 -9.40 -6.98
N GLU A 532 -7.26 -10.55 -7.58
CA GLU A 532 -6.69 -11.06 -8.85
C GLU A 532 -7.14 -10.33 -10.13
N PHE A 533 -8.23 -9.56 -10.09
CA PHE A 533 -8.79 -8.98 -11.32
C PHE A 533 -7.86 -7.90 -11.90
N GLY A 534 -7.23 -8.19 -13.04
CA GLY A 534 -6.32 -7.28 -13.73
C GLY A 534 -4.93 -7.16 -13.10
N THR A 535 -4.60 -7.98 -12.10
CA THR A 535 -3.34 -7.93 -11.35
C THR A 535 -2.44 -9.15 -11.58
N SER A 536 -2.88 -10.09 -12.43
CA SER A 536 -2.17 -11.36 -12.68
C SER A 536 -2.10 -11.66 -14.17
N TRP A 537 -0.95 -12.12 -14.65
CA TRP A 537 -0.71 -12.49 -16.05
C TRP A 537 0.31 -13.61 -16.16
N VAL A 538 0.49 -14.12 -17.38
CA VAL A 538 1.61 -15.01 -17.70
C VAL A 538 2.86 -14.15 -17.88
N SER A 539 3.84 -14.30 -16.98
CA SER A 539 5.12 -13.57 -17.10
C SER A 539 5.81 -13.89 -18.44
N PRO A 540 6.40 -12.88 -19.11
CA PRO A 540 7.27 -13.12 -20.25
C PRO A 540 8.44 -14.04 -19.89
N ASN A 541 8.99 -14.73 -20.90
CA ASN A 541 10.23 -15.48 -20.70
C ASN A 541 11.43 -14.50 -20.68
N PHE A 542 11.81 -14.04 -19.49
CA PHE A 542 12.88 -13.06 -19.33
C PHE A 542 14.25 -13.61 -19.74
N ALA A 543 14.49 -14.92 -19.62
CA ALA A 543 15.72 -15.55 -20.13
C ALA A 543 15.86 -15.37 -21.65
N GLN A 544 14.77 -15.58 -22.41
CA GLN A 544 14.75 -15.36 -23.86
C GLN A 544 14.88 -13.88 -24.24
N ILE A 545 14.25 -12.98 -23.48
CA ILE A 545 14.38 -11.53 -23.69
C ILE A 545 15.83 -11.09 -23.45
N CYS A 546 16.43 -11.52 -22.34
CA CYS A 546 17.84 -11.25 -22.04
C CYS A 546 18.76 -11.81 -23.12
N ALA A 547 18.54 -13.05 -23.55
CA ALA A 547 19.30 -13.66 -24.65
C ALA A 547 19.17 -12.84 -25.96
N GLY A 548 17.97 -12.32 -26.26
CA GLY A 548 17.74 -11.44 -27.42
C GLY A 548 18.54 -10.13 -27.39
N TYR A 549 18.87 -9.63 -26.19
CA TYR A 549 19.71 -8.45 -26.00
C TYR A 549 21.19 -8.78 -25.68
N GLY A 550 21.55 -10.06 -25.59
CA GLY A 550 22.91 -10.49 -25.20
C GLY A 550 23.23 -10.26 -23.72
N ILE A 551 22.22 -10.26 -22.86
CA ILE A 551 22.32 -10.06 -21.41
C ILE A 551 22.37 -11.41 -20.71
N THR A 552 23.22 -11.53 -19.69
CA THR A 552 23.26 -12.74 -18.86
C THR A 552 22.05 -12.77 -17.94
N HIS A 553 21.34 -13.89 -17.92
CA HIS A 553 20.19 -14.12 -17.06
C HIS A 553 20.50 -15.23 -16.05
N VAL A 554 20.12 -15.01 -14.80
CA VAL A 554 20.24 -15.96 -13.70
C VAL A 554 18.87 -16.09 -13.04
N LEU A 555 18.32 -17.30 -13.04
CA LEU A 555 17.06 -17.61 -12.35
C LEU A 555 17.35 -18.05 -10.91
N VAL A 556 16.66 -17.43 -9.96
CA VAL A 556 16.72 -17.72 -8.54
C VAL A 556 15.33 -18.16 -8.08
N ASN A 557 15.24 -19.36 -7.50
CA ASN A 557 13.97 -19.95 -7.04
C ASN A 557 13.88 -20.04 -5.51
N ASP A 558 15.02 -19.91 -4.82
CA ASP A 558 15.15 -20.07 -3.38
C ASP A 558 16.41 -19.36 -2.86
N ILE A 559 16.60 -19.34 -1.53
CA ILE A 559 17.77 -18.73 -0.89
C ILE A 559 19.09 -19.40 -1.31
N THR A 560 19.10 -20.71 -1.57
CA THR A 560 20.37 -21.38 -1.94
C THR A 560 20.83 -20.92 -3.31
N SER A 561 19.93 -20.92 -4.29
CA SER A 561 20.17 -20.38 -5.64
C SER A 561 20.43 -18.87 -5.64
N LEU A 562 19.84 -18.12 -4.70
CA LEU A 562 20.15 -16.71 -4.48
C LEU A 562 21.61 -16.52 -4.02
N ASP A 563 22.00 -17.21 -2.95
CA ASP A 563 23.35 -17.16 -2.40
C ASP A 563 24.38 -17.59 -3.47
N GLU A 564 24.09 -18.66 -4.22
CA GLU A 564 24.91 -19.11 -5.37
C GLU A 564 24.98 -18.07 -6.49
N ALA A 565 23.87 -17.38 -6.79
CA ALA A 565 23.83 -16.34 -7.82
C ALA A 565 24.75 -15.16 -7.47
N PHE A 566 24.76 -14.71 -6.22
CA PHE A 566 25.68 -13.65 -5.75
C PHE A 566 27.14 -14.08 -5.75
N GLU A 567 27.41 -15.38 -5.57
CA GLU A 567 28.76 -15.95 -5.69
C GLU A 567 29.23 -16.18 -7.13
N SER A 568 28.31 -16.13 -8.10
CA SER A 568 28.59 -16.39 -9.52
C SER A 568 29.55 -15.36 -10.12
N SER A 569 30.36 -15.81 -11.09
CA SER A 569 31.32 -14.94 -11.78
C SER A 569 30.64 -13.79 -12.54
N ALA A 570 29.40 -14.00 -13.01
CA ALA A 570 28.66 -12.97 -13.74
C ALA A 570 28.24 -11.82 -12.80
N VAL A 571 27.63 -12.14 -11.66
CA VAL A 571 27.22 -11.12 -10.68
C VAL A 571 28.44 -10.44 -10.06
N LYS A 572 29.49 -11.20 -9.68
CA LYS A 572 30.73 -10.62 -9.16
C LYS A 572 31.40 -9.67 -10.15
N ALA A 573 31.46 -10.01 -11.43
CA ALA A 573 32.01 -9.11 -12.44
C ALA A 573 31.26 -7.77 -12.44
N VAL A 574 29.92 -7.79 -12.44
CA VAL A 574 29.12 -6.56 -12.37
C VAL A 574 29.40 -5.76 -11.10
N LEU A 575 29.46 -6.42 -9.93
CA LEU A 575 29.74 -5.78 -8.64
C LEU A 575 31.17 -5.20 -8.55
N GLU A 576 32.12 -5.73 -9.32
CA GLU A 576 33.46 -5.19 -9.48
C GLU A 576 33.53 -4.04 -10.51
N GLY A 577 32.41 -3.72 -11.16
CA GLY A 577 32.34 -2.71 -12.21
C GLY A 577 32.84 -3.20 -13.57
N ALA A 578 33.06 -4.51 -13.70
CA ALA A 578 33.48 -5.18 -14.92
C ALA A 578 32.30 -5.87 -15.63
N GLY A 579 32.48 -6.19 -16.91
CA GLY A 579 31.45 -6.90 -17.69
C GLY A 579 30.31 -6.01 -18.19
N GLY A 580 29.23 -6.66 -18.64
CA GLY A 580 27.99 -6.02 -19.11
C GLY A 580 26.83 -6.25 -18.14
N PRO A 581 25.60 -5.87 -18.50
CA PRO A 581 24.46 -6.01 -17.59
C PRO A 581 24.14 -7.50 -17.30
N VAL A 582 23.62 -7.74 -16.09
CA VAL A 582 23.14 -9.04 -15.64
C VAL A 582 21.73 -8.88 -15.05
N MET A 583 20.83 -9.78 -15.41
CA MET A 583 19.52 -9.90 -14.78
C MET A 583 19.49 -11.11 -13.86
N LEU A 584 19.21 -10.88 -12.58
CA LEU A 584 18.90 -11.90 -11.60
C LEU A 584 17.38 -11.89 -11.39
N GLU A 585 16.69 -12.87 -11.96
CA GLU A 585 15.26 -13.07 -11.81
C GLU A 585 14.98 -13.88 -10.55
N VAL A 586 14.43 -13.23 -9.54
CA VAL A 586 13.93 -13.87 -8.32
C VAL A 586 12.49 -14.30 -8.60
N ALA A 587 12.31 -15.57 -8.93
CA ALA A 587 11.01 -16.18 -9.11
C ALA A 587 10.35 -16.31 -7.74
N CYS A 588 9.41 -15.42 -7.45
CA CYS A 588 8.55 -15.60 -6.32
C CYS A 588 7.57 -16.73 -6.66
N PRO A 589 7.45 -17.78 -5.82
CA PRO A 589 6.36 -18.72 -5.97
C PRO A 589 5.05 -17.93 -6.05
N PRO A 590 4.10 -18.30 -6.94
CA PRO A 590 2.76 -17.73 -6.84
C PRO A 590 2.31 -17.94 -5.40
N GLU A 591 1.85 -16.89 -4.75
CA GLU A 591 1.28 -16.98 -3.40
C GLU A 591 0.36 -18.19 -3.40
N ALA A 592 0.72 -19.22 -2.64
CA ALA A 592 -0.04 -20.46 -2.63
C ALA A 592 -1.44 -20.06 -2.23
N LYS A 593 -2.43 -20.14 -3.14
CA LYS A 593 -3.80 -19.62 -2.97
C LYS A 593 -4.17 -19.59 -1.49
N GLU A 594 -3.88 -18.46 -0.86
CA GLU A 594 -4.25 -18.26 0.53
C GLU A 594 -5.75 -18.05 0.43
N ALA A 595 -6.50 -19.01 0.97
CA ALA A 595 -7.84 -18.74 1.41
C ALA A 595 -7.74 -17.44 2.20
N LYS A 596 -8.39 -16.38 1.73
CA LYS A 596 -8.38 -15.05 2.35
C LYS A 596 -8.53 -15.19 3.87
N VAL A 597 -7.43 -15.17 4.60
CA VAL A 597 -7.43 -14.82 6.02
C VAL A 597 -7.35 -13.30 6.01
N GLU A 598 -8.49 -12.67 5.73
CA GLU A 598 -8.62 -11.27 6.07
C GLU A 598 -8.36 -11.16 7.57
N GLY A 599 -7.35 -10.35 7.91
CA GLY A 599 -7.04 -9.77 9.21
C GLY A 599 -6.39 -10.66 10.26
N GLN A 600 -5.05 -10.63 10.34
CA GLN A 600 -4.32 -10.82 11.60
C GLN A 600 -3.20 -9.80 11.77
N VAL A 601 -3.48 -8.81 12.63
CA VAL A 601 -2.52 -8.39 13.64
C VAL A 601 -2.12 -9.66 14.40
N SER A 602 -0.82 -9.89 14.61
CA SER A 602 -0.32 -10.96 15.48
C SER A 602 -0.79 -10.71 16.93
N SER A 603 -2.01 -11.15 17.22
CA SER A 603 -2.49 -11.49 18.55
C SER A 603 -2.78 -12.99 18.48
N ARG A 604 -2.50 -13.74 19.55
CA ARG A 604 -2.90 -15.15 19.62
C ARG A 604 -4.39 -15.23 19.27
N THR A 605 -4.73 -15.90 18.16
CA THR A 605 -6.12 -16.00 17.70
C THR A 605 -7.01 -16.49 18.83
N VAL A 606 -7.85 -15.59 19.33
CA VAL A 606 -8.86 -15.95 20.32
C VAL A 606 -9.94 -16.72 19.57
N ALA A 607 -10.16 -17.99 19.95
CA ALA A 607 -11.20 -18.81 19.35
C ALA A 607 -12.58 -18.15 19.56
N PRO A 608 -13.53 -18.28 18.61
CA PRO A 608 -14.91 -17.83 18.80
C PRO A 608 -15.51 -18.48 20.05
N LYS A 609 -16.33 -17.72 20.79
CA LYS A 609 -16.97 -18.25 22.00
C LYS A 609 -18.11 -19.20 21.64
N PHE A 610 -18.39 -20.16 22.51
CA PHE A 610 -19.55 -21.05 22.37
C PHE A 610 -20.76 -20.45 23.09
N ILE A 611 -21.93 -20.61 22.46
CA ILE A 611 -23.22 -20.12 22.96
C ILE A 611 -24.19 -21.29 22.91
N LEU A 612 -24.88 -21.57 24.01
CA LEU A 612 -25.82 -22.69 24.07
C LEU A 612 -27.16 -22.28 23.45
N GLY A 613 -27.52 -22.87 22.30
CA GLY A 613 -28.80 -22.61 21.65
C GLY A 613 -29.91 -23.52 22.19
N THR A 614 -31.05 -22.95 22.59
CA THR A 614 -32.11 -23.68 23.30
C THR A 614 -33.27 -24.19 22.43
N MET A 615 -33.21 -24.03 21.10
CA MET A 615 -34.30 -24.41 20.19
C MET A 615 -34.77 -25.87 20.33
N THR A 616 -33.92 -26.77 20.85
CA THR A 616 -34.23 -28.20 21.07
C THR A 616 -34.98 -28.47 22.37
N LEU A 617 -35.01 -27.54 23.34
CA LEU A 617 -35.65 -27.72 24.64
C LEU A 617 -37.16 -27.82 24.47
N GLY A 618 -37.75 -28.93 24.93
CA GLY A 618 -39.19 -29.20 24.81
C GLY A 618 -39.68 -29.31 23.37
N TRP A 619 -38.78 -29.54 22.40
CA TRP A 619 -39.15 -29.61 20.99
C TRP A 619 -39.33 -31.05 20.52
N ASP A 620 -40.58 -31.42 20.24
CA ASP A 620 -40.97 -32.78 19.81
C ASP A 620 -40.42 -33.17 18.43
N LYS A 621 -39.84 -32.22 17.68
CA LYS A 621 -39.24 -32.43 16.34
C LYS A 621 -37.71 -32.49 16.35
N ALA A 622 -37.07 -32.45 17.52
CA ALA A 622 -35.63 -32.67 17.65
C ALA A 622 -35.26 -34.14 17.34
N SER A 623 -33.97 -34.43 17.15
CA SER A 623 -33.48 -35.82 16.98
C SER A 623 -33.68 -36.69 18.22
N SER A 624 -33.78 -36.07 19.40
CA SER A 624 -34.16 -36.68 20.66
C SER A 624 -34.87 -35.62 21.49
N PHE A 625 -35.92 -36.02 22.21
CA PHE A 625 -36.67 -35.09 23.05
C PHE A 625 -35.80 -34.63 24.23
N VAL A 626 -35.69 -33.31 24.42
CA VAL A 626 -34.96 -32.71 25.53
C VAL A 626 -35.97 -32.24 26.57
N ASP A 627 -36.12 -33.02 27.64
CA ASP A 627 -36.88 -32.63 28.81
C ASP A 627 -36.07 -31.74 29.76
N GLU A 628 -36.70 -31.27 30.83
CA GLU A 628 -36.08 -30.36 31.81
C GLU A 628 -34.86 -30.99 32.51
N ALA A 629 -34.89 -32.30 32.79
CA ALA A 629 -33.77 -32.97 33.46
C ALA A 629 -32.53 -33.02 32.56
N VAL A 630 -32.71 -33.34 31.27
CA VAL A 630 -31.61 -33.34 30.29
C VAL A 630 -31.11 -31.91 30.05
N ALA A 631 -32.03 -30.94 29.94
CA ALA A 631 -31.68 -29.53 29.77
C ALA A 631 -30.85 -28.98 30.95
N ALA A 632 -31.22 -29.31 32.19
CA ALA A 632 -30.49 -28.90 33.38
C ALA A 632 -29.07 -29.45 33.41
N GLU A 633 -28.89 -30.74 33.06
CA GLU A 633 -27.56 -31.35 32.97
C GLU A 633 -26.71 -30.73 31.85
N MET A 634 -27.31 -30.42 30.69
CA MET A 634 -26.62 -29.72 29.60
C MET A 634 -26.13 -28.33 30.01
N ILE A 635 -27.00 -27.53 30.64
CA ILE A 635 -26.65 -26.18 31.11
C ILE A 635 -25.55 -26.25 32.16
N LYS A 636 -25.68 -27.15 33.13
CA LYS A 636 -24.67 -27.34 34.18
C LYS A 636 -23.31 -27.72 33.60
N HIS A 637 -23.28 -28.61 32.61
CA HIS A 637 -22.05 -29.01 31.94
C HIS A 637 -21.45 -27.85 31.12
N PHE A 638 -22.26 -27.13 30.36
CA PHE A 638 -21.84 -25.96 29.58
C PHE A 638 -21.18 -24.89 30.45
N LEU A 639 -21.77 -24.61 31.63
CA LEU A 639 -21.21 -23.67 32.61
C LEU A 639 -19.92 -24.20 33.26
N ALA A 640 -19.81 -25.51 33.47
CA ALA A 640 -18.61 -26.13 34.05
C ALA A 640 -17.40 -26.06 33.12
N GLU A 641 -17.61 -26.11 31.79
CA GLU A 641 -16.57 -25.90 30.76
C GLU A 641 -16.19 -24.42 30.60
N GLY A 642 -16.79 -23.50 31.36
CA GLY A 642 -16.43 -22.08 31.38
C GLY A 642 -17.18 -21.21 30.36
N HIS A 643 -18.23 -21.74 29.72
CA HIS A 643 -19.10 -20.97 28.82
C HIS A 643 -20.33 -20.44 29.57
N HIS A 644 -20.83 -19.26 29.19
CA HIS A 644 -21.79 -18.51 30.01
C HIS A 644 -23.02 -18.00 29.25
N GLU A 645 -22.96 -17.90 27.92
CA GLU A 645 -24.04 -17.34 27.09
C GLU A 645 -25.04 -18.42 26.65
N ILE A 646 -26.33 -18.15 26.87
CA ILE A 646 -27.44 -19.02 26.47
C ILE A 646 -28.40 -18.23 25.58
N ASP A 647 -28.63 -18.76 24.38
CA ASP A 647 -29.46 -18.15 23.35
C ASP A 647 -30.81 -18.84 23.23
N THR A 648 -31.89 -18.11 23.54
CA THR A 648 -33.27 -18.54 23.37
C THR A 648 -34.06 -17.57 22.50
N ALA A 649 -35.31 -17.90 22.21
CA ALA A 649 -36.24 -17.03 21.51
C ALA A 649 -37.68 -17.38 21.89
N ARG A 650 -38.57 -16.38 21.90
CA ARG A 650 -39.97 -16.60 22.28
C ARG A 650 -40.67 -17.67 21.46
N MET A 651 -40.35 -17.75 20.18
CA MET A 651 -40.99 -18.70 19.26
C MET A 651 -40.49 -20.16 19.41
N TYR A 652 -39.42 -20.40 20.17
CA TYR A 652 -38.89 -21.76 20.32
C TYR A 652 -39.83 -22.62 21.16
N SER A 653 -40.22 -23.76 20.61
CA SER A 653 -41.17 -24.70 21.22
C SER A 653 -42.46 -24.03 21.70
N GLU A 654 -42.95 -23.02 20.97
CA GLU A 654 -44.16 -22.26 21.32
C GLU A 654 -44.05 -21.56 22.70
N GLY A 655 -42.85 -21.08 23.03
CA GLY A 655 -42.55 -20.41 24.31
C GLY A 655 -42.16 -21.35 25.45
N ARG A 656 -42.31 -22.68 25.28
CA ARG A 656 -41.92 -23.67 26.30
C ARG A 656 -40.42 -23.68 26.60
N ALA A 657 -39.58 -23.34 25.62
CA ALA A 657 -38.13 -23.34 25.80
C ALA A 657 -37.67 -22.32 26.86
N GLU A 658 -38.28 -21.13 26.89
CA GLU A 658 -37.99 -20.09 27.88
C GLU A 658 -38.43 -20.51 29.29
N GLN A 659 -39.61 -21.11 29.42
CA GLN A 659 -40.14 -21.63 30.70
C GLN A 659 -39.25 -22.74 31.27
N MET A 660 -38.83 -23.67 30.42
CA MET A 660 -37.93 -24.75 30.81
C MET A 660 -36.55 -24.23 31.22
N LEU A 661 -36.04 -23.23 30.51
CA LEU A 661 -34.77 -22.58 30.84
C LEU A 661 -34.84 -21.90 32.22
N ALA A 662 -35.94 -21.24 32.55
CA ALA A 662 -36.15 -20.65 33.88
C ALA A 662 -36.06 -21.71 34.99
N GLY A 663 -36.75 -22.85 34.82
CA GLY A 663 -36.71 -23.98 35.75
C GLY A 663 -35.29 -24.53 35.92
N CYS A 664 -34.56 -24.71 34.82
CA CYS A 664 -33.17 -25.18 34.85
C CYS A 664 -32.22 -24.19 35.56
N VAL A 665 -32.32 -22.90 35.25
CA VAL A 665 -31.47 -21.86 35.85
C VAL A 665 -31.78 -21.69 37.35
N ALA A 666 -33.03 -21.86 37.76
CA ALA A 666 -33.43 -21.82 39.17
C ALA A 666 -32.82 -22.95 40.01
N GLN A 667 -32.54 -24.10 39.39
CA GLN A 667 -31.92 -25.26 40.05
C GLN A 667 -30.39 -25.14 40.17
N LEU A 668 -29.76 -24.17 39.51
CA LEU A 668 -28.31 -23.98 39.59
C LEU A 668 -27.89 -23.41 40.96
N PRO A 669 -26.71 -23.83 41.47
CA PRO A 669 -26.08 -23.17 42.62
C PRO A 669 -25.95 -21.66 42.38
N HIS A 670 -26.12 -20.86 43.44
CA HIS A 670 -26.11 -19.40 43.39
C HIS A 670 -24.90 -18.81 42.63
N ASP A 671 -23.73 -19.44 42.75
CA ASP A 671 -22.50 -18.97 42.11
C ASP A 671 -22.43 -19.24 40.61
N LEU A 672 -23.09 -20.30 40.14
CA LEU A 672 -23.23 -20.59 38.70
C LEU A 672 -24.37 -19.79 38.10
N ARG A 673 -25.49 -19.64 38.83
CA ARG A 673 -26.65 -18.86 38.40
C ARG A 673 -26.29 -17.42 38.05
N ARG A 674 -25.42 -16.77 38.85
CA ARG A 674 -24.95 -15.39 38.60
C ARG A 674 -24.05 -15.23 37.37
N LYS A 675 -23.53 -16.33 36.81
CA LYS A 675 -22.68 -16.32 35.61
C LYS A 675 -23.47 -16.52 34.32
N VAL A 676 -24.75 -16.90 34.39
CA VAL A 676 -25.56 -17.14 33.21
C VAL A 676 -25.88 -15.81 32.52
N LEU A 677 -25.53 -15.71 31.24
CA LEU A 677 -25.88 -14.59 30.38
C LEU A 677 -27.00 -15.02 29.44
N LEU A 678 -28.17 -14.40 29.56
CA LEU A 678 -29.38 -14.80 28.83
C LEU A 678 -29.64 -13.91 27.62
N ALA A 679 -29.98 -14.53 26.48
CA ALA A 679 -30.47 -13.83 25.31
C ALA A 679 -31.88 -14.30 24.90
N THR A 680 -32.77 -13.38 24.56
CA THR A 680 -34.08 -13.71 23.94
C THR A 680 -34.36 -12.86 22.70
N LYS A 681 -35.41 -13.19 21.95
CA LYS A 681 -35.76 -12.56 20.67
C LYS A 681 -37.26 -12.37 20.53
N ALA A 682 -37.66 -11.19 20.08
CA ALA A 682 -39.03 -10.93 19.68
C ALA A 682 -39.28 -11.43 18.25
N ASN A 683 -40.46 -12.02 18.03
CA ASN A 683 -40.86 -12.57 16.75
C ASN A 683 -41.68 -11.51 15.96
N PRO A 684 -41.35 -11.20 14.71
CA PRO A 684 -42.15 -10.27 13.90
C PRO A 684 -43.46 -10.89 13.39
N ALA A 685 -43.66 -12.21 13.49
CA ALA A 685 -44.97 -12.82 13.31
C ALA A 685 -45.77 -12.75 14.63
N ALA A 686 -46.93 -12.09 14.61
CA ALA A 686 -47.88 -12.06 15.71
C ALA A 686 -48.54 -13.45 15.89
N GLU A 687 -48.71 -13.86 17.15
CA GLU A 687 -49.40 -15.10 17.51
C GLU A 687 -50.92 -14.93 17.26
N ALA A 688 -51.44 -15.43 16.13
CA ALA A 688 -52.85 -15.36 15.76
C ALA A 688 -53.40 -16.72 15.29
N GLY A 689 -53.44 -17.71 16.19
CA GLY A 689 -53.94 -19.05 15.88
C GLY A 689 -53.05 -19.81 14.89
N ASP A 690 -53.65 -20.66 14.04
CA ASP A 690 -52.94 -21.52 13.08
C ASP A 690 -52.31 -20.74 11.89
N PHE A 691 -52.48 -19.42 11.82
CA PHE A 691 -51.93 -18.57 10.75
C PHE A 691 -50.97 -17.51 11.32
N ALA A 692 -49.72 -17.51 10.86
CA ALA A 692 -48.76 -16.47 11.18
C ALA A 692 -49.11 -15.17 10.43
N ILE A 693 -49.53 -14.13 11.16
CA ILE A 693 -49.78 -12.78 10.61
C ILE A 693 -48.60 -11.88 11.02
N MET A 694 -48.02 -11.12 10.09
CA MET A 694 -46.95 -10.15 10.40
C MET A 694 -47.48 -8.99 11.26
N GLY A 695 -46.61 -8.27 11.96
CA GLY A 695 -47.00 -7.15 12.85
C GLY A 695 -46.58 -7.34 14.30
N GLY A 696 -45.73 -8.33 14.58
CA GLY A 696 -45.18 -8.58 15.90
C GLY A 696 -44.35 -7.41 16.45
N PHE A 697 -43.84 -6.51 15.59
CA PHE A 697 -43.05 -5.36 16.01
C PHE A 697 -43.85 -4.05 16.15
N GLN A 698 -45.14 -4.05 15.81
CA GLN A 698 -46.01 -2.89 16.02
C GLN A 698 -46.16 -2.57 17.51
N ASP A 699 -46.38 -1.30 17.86
CA ASP A 699 -46.71 -0.90 19.24
C ASP A 699 -48.17 -1.28 19.54
N PRO A 700 -48.50 -1.99 20.63
CA PRO A 700 -47.64 -2.42 21.75
C PRO A 700 -47.18 -3.89 21.69
N MET A 701 -47.29 -4.54 20.53
CA MET A 701 -47.01 -5.97 20.37
C MET A 701 -45.57 -6.34 20.69
N LEU A 702 -44.58 -5.55 20.27
CA LEU A 702 -43.16 -5.80 20.58
C LEU A 702 -42.92 -5.78 22.09
N SER A 703 -43.41 -4.72 22.75
CA SER A 703 -43.28 -4.54 24.20
C SER A 703 -43.98 -5.67 24.96
N SER A 704 -45.17 -6.09 24.52
CA SER A 704 -45.93 -7.20 25.10
C SER A 704 -45.20 -8.55 24.95
N GLN A 705 -44.66 -8.85 23.76
CA GLN A 705 -43.85 -10.05 23.55
C GLN A 705 -42.63 -10.08 24.46
N PHE A 706 -41.97 -8.95 24.64
CA PHE A 706 -40.78 -8.90 25.47
C PHE A 706 -41.11 -9.12 26.95
N THR A 707 -42.16 -8.49 27.49
CA THR A 707 -42.64 -8.76 28.86
C THR A 707 -42.98 -10.23 29.05
N ARG A 708 -43.69 -10.87 28.10
CA ARG A 708 -44.00 -12.31 28.19
C ARG A 708 -42.77 -13.20 28.17
N SER A 709 -41.70 -12.78 27.49
CA SER A 709 -40.43 -13.50 27.46
C SER A 709 -39.72 -13.40 28.81
N LEU A 710 -39.71 -12.21 29.43
CA LEU A 710 -39.19 -11.98 30.78
C LEU A 710 -39.96 -12.79 31.83
N ASP A 711 -41.29 -12.80 31.78
CA ASP A 711 -42.15 -13.61 32.64
C ASP A 711 -41.84 -15.11 32.50
N ALA A 712 -41.73 -15.60 31.26
CA ALA A 712 -41.42 -17.00 30.99
C ALA A 712 -40.01 -17.38 31.47
N LEU A 713 -39.04 -16.47 31.36
CA LEU A 713 -37.68 -16.65 31.87
C LEU A 713 -37.60 -16.43 33.40
N SER A 714 -38.67 -15.97 34.04
CA SER A 714 -38.72 -15.61 35.46
C SER A 714 -37.59 -14.65 35.87
N THR A 715 -37.37 -13.61 35.06
CA THR A 715 -36.34 -12.58 35.25
C THR A 715 -36.87 -11.20 34.84
N ASP A 716 -36.39 -10.14 35.50
CA ASP A 716 -36.75 -8.76 35.16
C ASP A 716 -35.92 -8.20 33.99
N ASN A 717 -34.77 -8.83 33.70
CA ASN A 717 -33.88 -8.42 32.62
C ASN A 717 -33.16 -9.60 31.95
N VAL A 718 -32.71 -9.38 30.72
CA VAL A 718 -31.79 -10.27 29.97
C VAL A 718 -30.51 -9.54 29.58
N ASP A 719 -29.46 -10.25 29.21
CA ASP A 719 -28.21 -9.64 28.78
C ASP A 719 -28.28 -9.18 27.32
N LEU A 720 -28.99 -9.90 26.47
CA LEU A 720 -29.06 -9.61 25.04
C LEU A 720 -30.47 -9.78 24.50
N PHE A 721 -31.02 -8.71 23.92
CA PHE A 721 -32.32 -8.73 23.27
C PHE A 721 -32.18 -8.59 21.77
N TYR A 722 -32.81 -9.49 21.01
CA TYR A 722 -32.80 -9.45 19.55
C TYR A 722 -34.15 -9.08 18.93
N LEU A 723 -34.09 -8.33 17.83
CA LEU A 723 -35.11 -8.42 16.77
C LEU A 723 -34.79 -9.61 15.86
N HIS A 724 -35.69 -10.59 15.76
CA HIS A 724 -35.38 -11.91 15.18
C HIS A 724 -35.22 -11.91 13.65
N TRP A 725 -36.01 -11.10 12.93
CA TRP A 725 -35.86 -10.75 11.51
C TRP A 725 -36.76 -9.54 11.20
N PRO A 726 -36.62 -8.87 10.04
CA PRO A 726 -37.39 -7.66 9.76
C PRO A 726 -38.92 -7.91 9.73
N ASP A 727 -39.67 -7.02 10.37
CA ASP A 727 -41.13 -6.91 10.24
C ASP A 727 -41.46 -5.86 9.17
N SER A 728 -41.95 -6.29 8.01
CA SER A 728 -42.30 -5.39 6.91
C SER A 728 -43.55 -4.55 7.17
N THR A 729 -44.31 -4.85 8.23
CA THR A 729 -45.56 -4.18 8.57
C THR A 729 -45.44 -3.18 9.71
N ALA A 730 -44.27 -3.11 10.36
CA ALA A 730 -43.97 -2.13 11.40
C ALA A 730 -42.99 -1.08 10.86
N SER A 731 -43.15 0.18 11.29
CA SER A 731 -42.14 1.20 11.00
C SER A 731 -40.84 0.86 11.71
N MET A 732 -39.72 0.99 11.01
CA MET A 732 -38.38 0.86 11.61
C MET A 732 -38.21 1.83 12.78
N GLU A 733 -38.65 3.09 12.62
CA GLU A 733 -38.51 4.09 13.67
C GLU A 733 -39.35 3.75 14.92
N GLU A 734 -40.60 3.31 14.76
CA GLU A 734 -41.46 2.89 15.88
C GLU A 734 -40.90 1.66 16.59
N THR A 735 -40.36 0.71 15.84
CA THR A 735 -39.70 -0.49 16.37
C THR A 735 -38.50 -0.11 17.22
N LEU A 736 -37.61 0.74 16.69
CA LEU A 736 -36.39 1.17 17.39
C LEU A 736 -36.70 2.06 18.60
N GLN A 737 -37.77 2.86 18.56
CA GLN A 737 -38.27 3.60 19.74
C GLN A 737 -38.73 2.66 20.86
N GLN A 738 -39.43 1.58 20.54
CA GLN A 738 -39.81 0.56 21.53
C GLN A 738 -38.59 -0.14 22.12
N VAL A 739 -37.59 -0.48 21.29
CA VAL A 739 -36.31 -1.05 21.76
C VAL A 739 -35.60 -0.09 22.72
N GLN A 740 -35.49 1.19 22.35
CA GLN A 740 -34.87 2.20 23.21
C GLN A 740 -35.64 2.38 24.53
N ARG A 741 -36.97 2.39 24.52
CA ARG A 741 -37.79 2.43 25.74
C ARG A 741 -37.47 1.25 26.66
N ALA A 742 -37.47 0.03 26.12
CA ALA A 742 -37.17 -1.17 26.89
C ALA A 742 -35.73 -1.18 27.46
N TYR A 743 -34.76 -0.63 26.74
CA TYR A 743 -33.39 -0.41 27.26
C TYR A 743 -33.38 0.56 28.45
N MET A 744 -34.07 1.70 28.33
CA MET A 744 -34.17 2.70 29.41
C MET A 744 -34.90 2.17 30.65
N GLU A 745 -35.82 1.22 30.46
CA GLU A 745 -36.49 0.49 31.54
C GLU A 745 -35.60 -0.59 32.19
N GLY A 746 -34.38 -0.80 31.69
CA GLY A 746 -33.43 -1.78 32.23
C GLY A 746 -33.73 -3.23 31.87
N LYS A 747 -34.64 -3.49 30.92
CA LYS A 747 -35.06 -4.85 30.55
C LYS A 747 -34.00 -5.64 29.79
N PHE A 748 -33.02 -4.97 29.18
CA PHE A 748 -31.84 -5.63 28.63
C PHE A 748 -30.59 -4.72 28.68
N THR A 749 -29.40 -5.33 28.57
CA THR A 749 -28.13 -4.58 28.60
C THR A 749 -27.49 -4.41 27.21
N ARG A 750 -27.63 -5.40 26.31
CA ARG A 750 -27.12 -5.35 24.93
C ARG A 750 -28.25 -5.51 23.92
N PHE A 751 -28.17 -4.74 22.85
CA PHE A 751 -29.09 -4.86 21.72
C PHE A 751 -28.46 -5.68 20.59
N GLY A 752 -29.24 -6.58 20.00
CA GLY A 752 -28.85 -7.36 18.83
C GLY A 752 -29.93 -7.39 17.75
N ILE A 753 -29.53 -7.74 16.54
CA ILE A 753 -30.44 -7.96 15.41
C ILE A 753 -30.08 -9.28 14.72
N SER A 754 -31.08 -9.93 14.12
CA SER A 754 -30.90 -11.24 13.50
C SER A 754 -31.53 -11.27 12.11
N ASN A 755 -30.85 -11.87 11.14
CA ASN A 755 -31.37 -12.07 9.77
C ASN A 755 -31.81 -10.79 9.01
N TYR A 756 -31.23 -9.63 9.31
CA TYR A 756 -31.40 -8.37 8.54
C TYR A 756 -30.42 -8.28 7.37
N TRP A 757 -30.79 -7.62 6.28
CA TRP A 757 -29.87 -7.33 5.17
C TRP A 757 -28.79 -6.32 5.58
N PRO A 758 -27.57 -6.35 4.98
CA PRO A 758 -26.51 -5.40 5.32
C PRO A 758 -26.96 -3.93 5.22
N SER A 759 -27.76 -3.59 4.21
CA SER A 759 -28.32 -2.24 4.05
C SER A 759 -29.28 -1.84 5.17
N GLU A 760 -29.99 -2.79 5.76
CA GLU A 760 -30.88 -2.55 6.91
C GLU A 760 -30.08 -2.44 8.22
N VAL A 761 -29.04 -3.27 8.39
CA VAL A 761 -28.10 -3.18 9.52
C VAL A 761 -27.48 -1.78 9.58
N ALA A 762 -26.92 -1.31 8.47
CA ALA A 762 -26.33 0.02 8.36
C ALA A 762 -27.35 1.13 8.69
N ARG A 763 -28.58 0.99 8.17
CA ARG A 763 -29.67 1.96 8.39
C ARG A 763 -30.11 2.02 9.86
N ILE A 764 -30.29 0.86 10.50
CA ILE A 764 -30.64 0.76 11.93
C ILE A 764 -29.53 1.37 12.78
N HIS A 765 -28.27 0.98 12.53
CA HIS A 765 -27.13 1.48 13.27
C HIS A 765 -27.00 3.00 13.15
N GLN A 766 -27.07 3.54 11.93
CA GLN A 766 -27.01 4.98 11.71
C GLN A 766 -28.17 5.72 12.39
N HIS A 767 -29.40 5.21 12.24
CA HIS A 767 -30.59 5.82 12.86
C HIS A 767 -30.48 5.91 14.38
N MET A 768 -29.99 4.86 15.03
CA MET A 768 -29.76 4.84 16.48
C MET A 768 -28.60 5.75 16.88
N LYS A 769 -27.50 5.76 16.11
CA LYS A 769 -26.33 6.61 16.35
C LYS A 769 -26.68 8.09 16.30
N ASP A 770 -27.42 8.52 15.28
CA ASP A 770 -27.84 9.94 15.10
C ASP A 770 -28.68 10.46 16.27
N ARG A 771 -29.37 9.57 16.98
CA ARG A 771 -30.26 9.88 18.11
C ARG A 771 -29.62 9.59 19.46
N ASN A 772 -28.36 9.14 19.49
CA ASN A 772 -27.65 8.70 20.70
C ASN A 772 -28.42 7.63 21.48
N TRP A 773 -29.01 6.66 20.76
CA TRP A 773 -29.70 5.50 21.33
C TRP A 773 -28.78 4.29 21.48
N ILE A 774 -29.24 3.24 22.16
CA ILE A 774 -28.50 1.99 22.30
C ILE A 774 -28.18 1.41 20.92
N LEU A 775 -26.90 1.23 20.61
CA LEU A 775 -26.47 0.67 19.33
C LEU A 775 -26.58 -0.86 19.36
N PRO A 776 -26.91 -1.50 18.23
CA PRO A 776 -26.80 -2.94 18.13
C PRO A 776 -25.32 -3.33 18.22
N THR A 777 -24.99 -4.29 19.09
CA THR A 777 -23.63 -4.78 19.32
C THR A 777 -23.41 -6.20 18.81
N VAL A 778 -24.51 -6.89 18.45
CA VAL A 778 -24.47 -8.28 17.96
C VAL A 778 -25.39 -8.45 16.76
N TYR A 779 -24.87 -9.12 15.74
CA TYR A 779 -25.67 -9.68 14.66
C TYR A 779 -25.73 -11.20 14.79
N GLN A 780 -26.92 -11.79 14.81
CA GLN A 780 -27.11 -13.24 14.73
C GLN A 780 -27.46 -13.65 13.29
N GLY A 781 -26.70 -14.56 12.71
CA GLY A 781 -26.83 -14.94 11.29
C GLY A 781 -26.56 -16.41 11.01
N MET A 782 -27.15 -16.90 9.92
CA MET A 782 -26.93 -18.26 9.45
C MET A 782 -25.56 -18.36 8.79
N TYR A 783 -24.65 -19.16 9.34
CA TYR A 783 -23.31 -19.33 8.81
C TYR A 783 -22.76 -20.73 9.13
N ASN A 784 -22.28 -21.41 8.10
CA ASN A 784 -21.62 -22.72 8.17
C ASN A 784 -20.81 -22.94 6.89
N ALA A 785 -20.06 -24.05 6.83
CA ALA A 785 -19.18 -24.37 5.71
C ALA A 785 -19.85 -24.38 4.32
N LEU A 786 -21.17 -24.55 4.24
CA LEU A 786 -21.94 -24.55 2.98
C LEU A 786 -22.97 -23.40 2.90
N THR A 787 -22.96 -22.46 3.84
CA THR A 787 -23.85 -21.28 3.84
C THR A 787 -23.04 -20.05 4.17
N ARG A 788 -22.41 -19.46 3.14
CA ARG A 788 -21.36 -18.44 3.28
C ARG A 788 -21.70 -17.09 2.64
N ASN A 789 -22.95 -16.88 2.21
CA ASN A 789 -23.39 -15.62 1.59
C ASN A 789 -23.16 -14.36 2.44
N VAL A 790 -23.01 -14.51 3.76
CA VAL A 790 -22.71 -13.41 4.69
C VAL A 790 -21.27 -12.88 4.57
N GLU A 791 -20.33 -13.64 4.01
CA GLU A 791 -18.91 -13.30 3.91
C GLU A 791 -18.64 -12.07 3.05
N LYS A 792 -19.44 -11.86 2.01
CA LYS A 792 -19.16 -10.83 0.99
C LYS A 792 -19.42 -9.40 1.46
N GLU A 793 -20.54 -9.19 2.15
CA GLU A 793 -21.03 -7.82 2.47
C GLU A 793 -21.30 -7.63 3.95
N LEU A 794 -21.83 -8.66 4.63
CA LEU A 794 -22.25 -8.53 6.02
C LEU A 794 -21.06 -8.54 6.97
N PHE A 795 -20.12 -9.47 6.84
CA PHE A 795 -18.94 -9.52 7.71
C PHE A 795 -18.13 -8.21 7.66
N PRO A 796 -17.76 -7.65 6.48
CA PRO A 796 -17.08 -6.36 6.40
C PRO A 796 -17.85 -5.23 7.10
N LEU A 797 -19.15 -5.11 6.82
CA LEU A 797 -20.00 -4.10 7.46
C LEU A 797 -20.00 -4.22 8.99
N LEU A 798 -20.12 -5.44 9.53
CA LEU A 798 -20.12 -5.64 10.99
C LEU A 798 -18.78 -5.27 11.62
N ARG A 799 -17.66 -5.45 10.91
CA ARG A 799 -16.35 -4.99 11.40
C ARG A 799 -16.28 -3.47 11.46
N ASP A 800 -16.73 -2.78 10.41
CA ASP A 800 -16.77 -1.33 10.36
C ASP A 800 -17.67 -0.73 11.47
N LEU A 801 -18.75 -1.43 11.82
CA LEU A 801 -19.68 -1.02 12.87
C LEU A 801 -19.27 -1.49 14.29
N GLY A 802 -18.20 -2.28 14.43
CA GLY A 802 -17.77 -2.82 15.73
C GLY A 802 -18.75 -3.84 16.34
N MET A 803 -19.49 -4.58 15.51
CA MET A 803 -20.47 -5.58 15.93
C MET A 803 -19.91 -7.01 15.89
N SER A 804 -20.29 -7.85 16.86
CA SER A 804 -19.97 -9.29 16.86
C SER A 804 -20.94 -10.09 16.00
N PHE A 805 -20.46 -11.16 15.34
CA PHE A 805 -21.30 -12.09 14.60
C PHE A 805 -21.51 -13.39 15.38
N TYR A 806 -22.78 -13.74 15.62
CA TYR A 806 -23.17 -15.00 16.27
C TYR A 806 -23.73 -15.97 15.21
N ALA A 807 -22.94 -16.98 14.87
CA ALA A 807 -23.28 -17.98 13.86
C ALA A 807 -24.26 -19.02 14.42
N PHE A 808 -25.44 -19.13 13.81
CA PHE A 808 -26.35 -20.25 14.05
C PHE A 808 -26.40 -21.20 12.85
N ASN A 809 -26.98 -22.38 13.08
CA ASN A 809 -27.07 -23.47 12.10
C ASN A 809 -25.70 -24.05 11.67
N PRO A 810 -24.76 -24.30 12.61
CA PRO A 810 -23.39 -24.68 12.26
C PRO A 810 -23.28 -26.03 11.52
N LEU A 811 -24.25 -26.92 11.71
CA LEU A 811 -24.33 -28.23 11.06
C LEU A 811 -25.39 -28.32 9.95
N ALA A 812 -25.84 -27.19 9.39
CA ALA A 812 -26.87 -27.12 8.34
C ALA A 812 -28.14 -27.96 8.68
N GLY A 813 -28.69 -27.77 9.88
CA GLY A 813 -29.85 -28.52 10.37
C GLY A 813 -29.61 -30.00 10.67
N GLY A 814 -28.35 -30.44 10.72
CA GLY A 814 -27.93 -31.83 10.87
C GLY A 814 -27.49 -32.49 9.55
N LEU A 815 -27.53 -31.76 8.44
CA LEU A 815 -27.06 -32.27 7.14
C LEU A 815 -25.57 -32.61 7.20
N LEU A 816 -24.75 -31.74 7.81
CA LEU A 816 -23.31 -31.92 8.00
C LEU A 816 -22.94 -32.94 9.10
N THR A 817 -23.81 -33.93 9.34
CA THR A 817 -23.49 -35.11 10.16
C THR A 817 -23.20 -36.34 9.29
N GLY A 818 -23.40 -36.25 7.97
CA GLY A 818 -23.15 -37.34 7.02
C GLY A 818 -24.22 -38.45 7.00
N LYS A 819 -25.25 -38.38 7.86
CA LYS A 819 -26.26 -39.44 8.01
C LYS A 819 -27.41 -39.42 6.99
N HIS A 820 -27.44 -38.43 6.11
CA HIS A 820 -28.55 -38.18 5.17
C HIS A 820 -28.13 -38.50 3.73
N SER A 821 -29.05 -39.04 2.93
CA SER A 821 -28.84 -39.34 1.51
C SER A 821 -30.01 -38.81 0.68
N LEU A 822 -29.74 -38.23 -0.49
CA LEU A 822 -30.76 -37.64 -1.37
C LEU A 822 -31.89 -38.62 -1.73
N GLU A 823 -31.56 -39.90 -1.90
CA GLU A 823 -32.46 -40.97 -2.35
C GLU A 823 -33.46 -41.43 -1.27
N LYS A 824 -33.26 -41.06 0.00
CA LYS A 824 -34.09 -41.49 1.13
C LYS A 824 -34.68 -40.30 1.86
N PRO A 825 -35.99 -40.27 2.15
CA PRO A 825 -36.57 -39.21 2.96
C PRO A 825 -35.98 -39.24 4.37
N ALA A 826 -35.79 -38.07 4.97
CA ALA A 826 -35.29 -37.96 6.33
C ALA A 826 -36.23 -38.66 7.33
N SER A 827 -35.70 -39.60 8.12
CA SER A 827 -36.45 -40.37 9.11
C SER A 827 -36.52 -39.72 10.50
N SER A 828 -35.67 -38.73 10.78
CA SER A 828 -35.58 -38.04 12.08
C SER A 828 -34.90 -36.66 11.95
N GLY A 829 -34.98 -35.84 13.01
CA GLY A 829 -34.35 -34.52 13.08
C GLY A 829 -35.06 -33.45 12.25
N ARG A 830 -34.37 -32.31 12.00
CA ARG A 830 -34.99 -31.10 11.43
C ARG A 830 -35.50 -31.23 10.01
N PHE A 831 -35.08 -32.27 9.28
CA PHE A 831 -35.55 -32.56 7.92
C PHE A 831 -36.78 -33.47 7.87
N HIS A 832 -37.16 -34.12 8.98
CA HIS A 832 -38.36 -34.96 9.04
C HIS A 832 -39.62 -34.09 9.08
N GLN A 833 -40.50 -34.24 8.08
CA GLN A 833 -41.78 -33.51 7.96
C GLN A 833 -41.66 -31.98 8.08
N ASN A 834 -40.54 -31.40 7.64
CA ASN A 834 -40.27 -29.98 7.70
C ASN A 834 -39.93 -29.44 6.30
N ALA A 835 -40.97 -28.93 5.62
CA ALA A 835 -40.85 -28.46 4.24
C ALA A 835 -39.84 -27.30 4.09
N ASP A 836 -39.72 -26.43 5.09
CA ASP A 836 -38.82 -25.27 5.01
C ASP A 836 -37.35 -25.68 5.03
N TYR A 837 -36.97 -26.61 5.90
CA TYR A 837 -35.62 -27.16 5.94
C TYR A 837 -35.30 -27.99 4.68
N GLN A 838 -36.28 -28.77 4.19
CA GLN A 838 -36.11 -29.51 2.94
C GLN A 838 -35.89 -28.58 1.74
N LYS A 839 -36.71 -27.54 1.61
CA LYS A 839 -36.56 -26.52 0.55
C LYS A 839 -35.21 -25.80 0.63
N ARG A 840 -34.68 -25.60 1.84
CA ARG A 840 -33.43 -24.88 2.09
C ARG A 840 -32.19 -25.69 1.67
N TYR A 841 -32.09 -26.95 2.08
CA TYR A 841 -30.85 -27.73 1.95
C TYR A 841 -30.98 -29.06 1.19
N TRP A 842 -32.18 -29.57 0.96
CA TRP A 842 -32.39 -30.89 0.35
C TRP A 842 -32.31 -30.83 -1.19
N LYS A 843 -31.16 -30.40 -1.70
CA LYS A 843 -30.88 -30.19 -3.12
C LYS A 843 -29.69 -31.02 -3.56
N GLN A 844 -29.64 -31.39 -4.84
CA GLN A 844 -28.61 -32.26 -5.38
C GLN A 844 -27.19 -31.74 -5.09
N GLU A 845 -26.97 -30.44 -5.26
CA GLU A 845 -25.69 -29.76 -5.07
C GLU A 845 -25.16 -29.92 -3.63
N TYR A 846 -26.04 -29.89 -2.63
CA TYR A 846 -25.65 -30.10 -1.23
C TYR A 846 -25.18 -31.54 -0.98
N PHE A 847 -25.80 -32.53 -1.60
CA PHE A 847 -25.38 -33.93 -1.46
C PHE A 847 -24.11 -34.23 -2.26
N GLU A 848 -23.88 -33.56 -3.39
CA GLU A 848 -22.62 -33.62 -4.13
C GLU A 848 -21.46 -33.00 -3.33
N ALA A 849 -21.68 -31.79 -2.80
CA ALA A 849 -20.75 -31.10 -1.91
C ALA A 849 -20.38 -31.95 -0.68
N MET A 850 -21.35 -32.60 -0.04
CA MET A 850 -21.06 -33.52 1.06
C MET A 850 -20.20 -34.71 0.64
N LYS A 851 -20.43 -35.32 -0.54
CA LYS A 851 -19.60 -36.44 -1.02
C LYS A 851 -18.14 -36.02 -1.21
N MET A 852 -17.90 -34.81 -1.71
CA MET A 852 -16.55 -34.26 -1.89
C MET A 852 -15.82 -34.22 -0.55
N VAL A 853 -16.48 -33.68 0.48
CA VAL A 853 -15.92 -33.57 1.83
C VAL A 853 -15.78 -34.94 2.52
N THR A 854 -16.79 -35.81 2.41
CA THR A 854 -16.80 -37.15 3.05
C THR A 854 -15.57 -37.96 2.67
N SER A 855 -15.19 -37.94 1.38
CA SER A 855 -14.02 -38.66 0.91
C SER A 855 -12.72 -38.24 1.63
N GLN A 856 -12.60 -36.95 1.96
CA GLN A 856 -11.41 -36.40 2.61
C GLN A 856 -11.47 -36.57 4.13
N THR A 857 -12.65 -36.42 4.74
CA THR A 857 -12.82 -36.60 6.18
C THR A 857 -12.65 -38.06 6.59
N GLU A 858 -13.13 -39.02 5.79
CA GLU A 858 -12.88 -40.46 6.00
C GLU A 858 -11.39 -40.79 5.88
N ALA A 859 -10.71 -40.26 4.86
CA ALA A 859 -9.27 -40.45 4.69
C ALA A 859 -8.44 -39.87 5.84
N ALA A 860 -8.92 -38.77 6.45
CA ALA A 860 -8.29 -38.13 7.60
C ALA A 860 -8.71 -38.72 8.96
N GLY A 861 -9.69 -39.64 8.99
CA GLY A 861 -10.23 -40.19 10.23
C GLY A 861 -10.99 -39.18 11.10
N ILE A 862 -11.55 -38.11 10.49
CA ILE A 862 -12.26 -37.03 11.19
C ILE A 862 -13.77 -37.16 10.92
N PRO A 863 -14.65 -37.22 11.93
CA PRO A 863 -16.09 -37.20 11.72
C PRO A 863 -16.58 -35.93 10.99
N MET A 864 -17.56 -36.05 10.09
CA MET A 864 -18.09 -34.90 9.32
C MET A 864 -18.56 -33.74 10.20
N SER A 865 -19.23 -34.03 11.32
CA SER A 865 -19.72 -33.01 12.25
C SER A 865 -18.59 -32.30 12.98
N GLU A 866 -17.54 -33.03 13.37
CA GLU A 866 -16.31 -32.43 13.92
C GLU A 866 -15.64 -31.55 12.87
N ALA A 867 -15.54 -32.04 11.63
CA ALA A 867 -14.92 -31.30 10.54
C ALA A 867 -15.63 -29.98 10.26
N ALA A 868 -16.96 -29.98 10.23
CA ALA A 868 -17.76 -28.77 10.02
C ALA A 868 -17.59 -27.74 11.16
N LEU A 869 -17.52 -28.19 12.41
CA LEU A 869 -17.31 -27.32 13.56
C LEU A 869 -15.86 -26.78 13.62
N ARG A 870 -14.85 -27.61 13.34
CA ARG A 870 -13.45 -27.17 13.23
C ARG A 870 -13.25 -26.20 12.08
N TRP A 871 -13.98 -26.36 10.97
CA TRP A 871 -13.99 -25.36 9.90
C TRP A 871 -14.51 -24.01 10.41
N LEU A 872 -15.62 -23.99 11.15
CA LEU A 872 -16.16 -22.77 11.75
C LEU A 872 -15.19 -22.10 12.75
N VAL A 873 -14.50 -22.89 13.57
CA VAL A 873 -13.58 -22.37 14.59
C VAL A 873 -12.26 -21.87 13.99
N HIS A 874 -11.70 -22.56 12.99
CA HIS A 874 -10.32 -22.31 12.52
C HIS A 874 -10.20 -21.79 11.10
N HIS A 875 -11.22 -21.96 10.25
CA HIS A 875 -11.14 -21.71 8.80
C HIS A 875 -12.20 -20.73 8.29
N SER A 876 -13.12 -20.28 9.15
CA SER A 876 -14.19 -19.35 8.78
C SER A 876 -13.82 -17.89 9.07
N MET A 877 -14.70 -16.95 8.70
CA MET A 877 -14.52 -15.51 9.01
C MET A 877 -14.82 -15.13 10.48
N LEU A 878 -15.17 -16.09 11.34
CA LEU A 878 -15.39 -15.84 12.76
C LEU A 878 -14.08 -15.51 13.48
N ARG A 879 -14.06 -14.42 14.24
CA ARG A 879 -12.92 -14.00 15.06
C ARG A 879 -13.36 -13.80 16.51
N GLY A 880 -12.81 -14.58 17.44
CA GLY A 880 -13.10 -14.41 18.86
C GLY A 880 -12.64 -13.07 19.42
N GLU A 881 -11.61 -12.46 18.81
CA GLU A 881 -11.14 -11.10 19.11
C GLU A 881 -12.21 -10.03 18.88
N CYS A 882 -13.12 -10.27 17.92
CA CYS A 882 -14.27 -9.41 17.64
C CYS A 882 -15.50 -9.78 18.48
N GLY A 883 -15.37 -10.71 19.42
CA GLY A 883 -16.46 -11.22 20.25
C GLY A 883 -17.41 -12.16 19.51
N ASP A 884 -17.03 -12.68 18.34
CA ASP A 884 -17.86 -13.59 17.56
C ASP A 884 -18.13 -14.90 18.30
N GLY A 885 -19.29 -15.49 18.02
CA GLY A 885 -19.75 -16.68 18.73
C GLY A 885 -20.38 -17.73 17.84
N LEU A 886 -20.35 -18.97 18.32
CA LEU A 886 -20.92 -20.14 17.69
C LEU A 886 -22.09 -20.67 18.52
N ILE A 887 -23.30 -20.63 17.97
CA ILE A 887 -24.50 -21.13 18.64
C ILE A 887 -24.64 -22.62 18.38
N VAL A 888 -24.40 -23.42 19.42
CA VAL A 888 -24.48 -24.88 19.39
C VAL A 888 -25.83 -25.35 19.95
N GLY A 889 -26.66 -25.91 19.08
CA GLY A 889 -27.91 -26.56 19.48
C GLY A 889 -27.74 -28.07 19.56
N CYS A 890 -28.02 -28.66 20.71
CA CYS A 890 -27.81 -30.09 20.97
C CYS A 890 -29.11 -30.75 21.46
N SER A 891 -29.27 -32.06 21.18
CA SER A 891 -30.42 -32.86 21.62
C SER A 891 -30.08 -33.90 22.68
N SER A 892 -28.82 -33.93 23.12
CA SER A 892 -28.34 -34.78 24.22
C SER A 892 -27.09 -34.17 24.86
N LEU A 893 -26.77 -34.60 26.08
CA LEU A 893 -25.53 -34.22 26.77
C LEU A 893 -24.27 -34.74 26.04
N SER A 894 -24.34 -35.92 25.40
CA SER A 894 -23.21 -36.47 24.64
C SER A 894 -22.87 -35.59 23.43
N GLN A 895 -23.89 -35.15 22.69
CA GLN A 895 -23.71 -34.26 21.54
C GLN A 895 -23.14 -32.90 21.98
N LEU A 896 -23.56 -32.38 23.14
CA LEU A 896 -22.99 -31.15 23.69
C LEU A 896 -21.50 -31.33 24.01
N LYS A 897 -21.12 -32.41 24.69
CA LYS A 897 -19.72 -32.74 25.00
C LYS A 897 -18.86 -32.83 23.75
N GLU A 898 -19.35 -33.55 22.74
CA GLU A 898 -18.66 -33.68 21.44
C GLU A 898 -18.47 -32.31 20.78
N ASN A 899 -19.52 -31.49 20.71
CA ASN A 899 -19.45 -30.17 20.08
C ASN A 899 -18.49 -29.22 20.82
N LEU A 900 -18.45 -29.26 22.16
CA LEU A 900 -17.57 -28.40 22.96
C LEU A 900 -16.10 -28.85 22.89
N SER A 901 -15.85 -30.15 22.76
CA SER A 901 -14.48 -30.69 22.62
C SER A 901 -13.74 -30.11 21.41
N VAL A 902 -14.48 -29.60 20.42
CA VAL A 902 -13.92 -28.94 19.23
C VAL A 902 -13.13 -27.67 19.57
N CYS A 903 -13.46 -26.98 20.67
CA CYS A 903 -12.86 -25.71 21.08
C CYS A 903 -11.33 -25.76 21.27
N GLY A 904 -10.75 -26.94 21.54
CA GLY A 904 -9.31 -27.16 21.70
C GLY A 904 -8.66 -27.99 20.60
N SER A 905 -9.35 -28.21 19.49
CA SER A 905 -8.84 -29.03 18.38
C SER A 905 -7.78 -28.30 17.59
N GLU A 906 -6.89 -29.06 16.96
CA GLU A 906 -6.01 -28.52 15.91
C GLU A 906 -6.83 -28.06 14.69
N PRO A 907 -6.32 -27.16 13.84
CA PRO A 907 -6.92 -26.85 12.55
C PRO A 907 -7.10 -28.10 11.68
N LEU A 908 -8.11 -28.12 10.80
CA LEU A 908 -8.31 -29.20 9.82
C LEU A 908 -7.06 -29.44 8.95
N PRO A 909 -6.77 -30.72 8.60
CA PRO A 909 -5.81 -31.03 7.55
C PRO A 909 -6.15 -30.31 6.24
N VAL A 910 -5.11 -29.89 5.51
CA VAL A 910 -5.24 -29.05 4.30
C VAL A 910 -6.18 -29.65 3.25
N ASN A 911 -6.16 -30.97 3.07
CA ASN A 911 -7.04 -31.65 2.12
C ASN A 911 -8.52 -31.58 2.53
N VAL A 912 -8.82 -31.66 3.83
CA VAL A 912 -10.18 -31.52 4.36
C VAL A 912 -10.64 -30.07 4.31
N ALA A 913 -9.77 -29.11 4.64
CA ALA A 913 -10.07 -27.69 4.52
C ALA A 913 -10.37 -27.28 3.06
N ARG A 914 -9.53 -27.72 2.10
CA ARG A 914 -9.79 -27.50 0.67
C ARG A 914 -11.09 -28.12 0.18
N ALA A 915 -11.45 -29.31 0.68
CA ALA A 915 -12.70 -29.95 0.29
C ALA A 915 -13.93 -29.11 0.67
N TRP A 916 -13.88 -28.36 1.78
CA TRP A 916 -14.94 -27.42 2.14
C TRP A 916 -15.01 -26.22 1.20
N GLU A 917 -13.88 -25.73 0.67
CA GLU A 917 -13.86 -24.66 -0.34
C GLU A 917 -14.48 -25.14 -1.66
N ASP A 918 -14.10 -26.33 -2.13
CA ASP A 918 -14.66 -26.91 -3.36
C ASP A 918 -16.17 -27.21 -3.19
N ALA A 919 -16.56 -27.71 -2.02
CA ALA A 919 -17.95 -27.97 -1.67
C ALA A 919 -18.79 -26.68 -1.60
N TRP A 920 -18.20 -25.58 -1.13
CA TRP A 920 -18.87 -24.27 -1.15
C TRP A 920 -19.11 -23.79 -2.58
N GLU A 921 -18.13 -23.87 -3.48
CA GLU A 921 -18.31 -23.44 -4.88
C GLU A 921 -19.42 -24.24 -5.59
N CYS A 922 -19.60 -25.53 -5.24
CA CYS A 922 -20.72 -26.34 -5.71
C CYS A 922 -22.09 -25.82 -5.23
N VAL A 923 -22.19 -25.43 -3.96
CA VAL A 923 -23.47 -25.04 -3.32
C VAL A 923 -23.82 -23.56 -3.55
N LYS A 924 -22.83 -22.71 -3.77
CA LYS A 924 -22.95 -21.25 -3.90
C LYS A 924 -24.09 -20.78 -4.81
N PRO A 925 -24.35 -21.36 -6.00
CA PRO A 925 -25.47 -20.93 -6.86
C PRO A 925 -26.85 -21.17 -6.25
N VAL A 926 -26.98 -22.15 -5.35
CA VAL A 926 -28.25 -22.57 -4.73
C VAL A 926 -28.30 -22.29 -3.22
N CYS A 927 -27.29 -21.57 -2.69
CA CYS A 927 -27.19 -21.21 -1.28
C CYS A 927 -28.40 -20.36 -0.87
N PRO A 928 -29.07 -20.68 0.26
CA PRO A 928 -30.20 -19.89 0.72
C PRO A 928 -29.75 -18.45 1.06
N PRO A 929 -30.64 -17.47 0.92
CA PRO A 929 -30.41 -16.14 1.47
C PRO A 929 -30.32 -16.25 3.01
N PHE A 930 -29.47 -15.42 3.62
CA PHE A 930 -29.34 -15.36 5.08
C PHE A 930 -30.47 -14.55 5.74
N SER A 931 -31.23 -13.76 4.96
CA SER A 931 -32.49 -13.15 5.41
C SER A 931 -33.70 -13.89 4.80
N PRO A 932 -34.74 -14.21 5.58
CA PRO A 932 -35.91 -14.96 5.13
C PRO A 932 -36.85 -14.22 4.16
N GLN A 933 -36.65 -12.92 3.90
CA GLN A 933 -37.48 -12.17 2.94
C GLN A 933 -37.01 -12.45 1.49
N MET A 934 -37.81 -13.21 0.75
CA MET A 934 -37.81 -13.21 -0.72
C MET A 934 -38.94 -12.31 -1.22
N ARG A 935 -38.55 -11.19 -1.85
CA ARG A 935 -39.32 -10.30 -2.75
C ARG A 935 -40.66 -9.75 -2.25
#